data_AF-A0AAN5PJN8-F1
#
_entry.id   AF-A0AAN5PJN8-F1
#
_cell.length_a   1.000
_cell.length_b   1.000
_cell.length_c   1.000
_cell.angle_alpha   90.00
_cell.angle_beta   90.00
_cell.angle_gamma   90.00
#
_symmetry.space_group_name_H-M   'P 1'
#
loop_
_entity.id
_entity.type
_entity.pdbx_description
1 polymer ?
#
loop_
_entity_poly.entity_id
_entity_poly.type
_entity_poly.pdbx_seq_one_letter_code
_entity_poly.pdbx_strand_id
1 'polypeptide(L)'
;MNKLAITVLLCFFPALALAESGALSFAPPASDLSVVFLGNLFGVVDGVLHGTGSQIMGNMFGVFNSAVLALGGIIIMYTLMVSTMNTAHEGQMLGQKWSSIWIPLRSTFGLALLIPKASGYCMMQVFFMWVIVQGVGAADKIWEAALSYLNRGGVIIQAQSDPTKSLTDKGGKSTGIAKGAFTILSGQVCMLGLQKQLQTQRNLYLSQSNSPPCGGNPTPEMNTFCRTAIPDFISTVNFVKKQSDDKSKGPFSLDMPNFDKSSPFYFLNGICGTVTWNSISDLKADMGKNIKLTSSQLETAQLSRAIAIQQMYVTLSTVAQVMVNNDPAFSSTSSTGNSKNDFSAIAKQQFGVPYKASGQVCTEYQQVCQTWGSIPSSTGSTPGVLFNGTEFLGAINDYNGIMTPTINLIKQSKSAEYDDKSRDFIQEANTKGWIMAGSYFFDLVKLNGSAVKDESDFDSDTGLDNSNFDPAQLTKPFGKTCQGTYALLCNWFQNKSDKLVQVQSLINGAPALSQDGVKQPDLSPDPKRAYVEGPLSSTVYGFINNSMMVQLPGQPGIKPLTFANLINFKVDTSLYYMKHQDFDCGRVKILFFSFCLGRMMGDLFYNYVFRYVYNFFLAIFGEMINSIVMAFLMIPLQGMKDIFIVGVQTLAQPGVNPIVALANMGTMYINFSGTLWLTLLNMAVVSSLIPLFGIFIFALIMMAMPLLMAWIGTMVSIGFVTAYYIPVLPYMIFTFGSFAWLIAVIEAMVAAPIVALGVTHPEGNEAFG
;
A
#
# COMPACT_ATOMS: atom_id res chain seq x y z
N MET A 1 -12.68 26.53 35.98
CA MET A 1 -12.28 25.15 36.33
C MET A 1 -10.86 25.19 36.85
N ASN A 2 -10.65 24.85 38.12
CA ASN A 2 -9.36 25.00 38.80
C ASN A 2 -8.27 24.19 38.07
N LYS A 3 -7.11 24.80 37.81
CA LYS A 3 -5.92 24.10 37.29
C LYS A 3 -5.62 22.84 38.10
N LEU A 4 -5.88 22.88 39.41
CA LEU A 4 -5.76 21.74 40.32
C LEU A 4 -6.72 20.59 39.99
N ALA A 5 -7.95 20.88 39.56
CA ALA A 5 -8.89 19.87 39.10
C ALA A 5 -8.45 19.27 37.76
N ILE A 6 -7.84 20.06 36.86
CA ILE A 6 -7.29 19.57 35.59
C ILE A 6 -6.05 18.71 35.82
N THR A 7 -5.15 19.09 36.74
CA THR A 7 -3.96 18.30 37.06
C THR A 7 -4.30 17.02 37.80
N VAL A 8 -5.27 17.05 38.73
CA VAL A 8 -5.82 15.84 39.36
C VAL A 8 -6.52 14.98 38.31
N LEU A 9 -7.31 15.56 37.39
CA LEU A 9 -7.88 14.79 36.26
C LEU A 9 -6.79 14.14 35.42
N LEU A 10 -5.71 14.86 35.08
CA LEU A 10 -4.60 14.37 34.25
C LEU A 10 -3.76 13.28 34.94
N CYS A 11 -3.63 13.32 36.28
CA CYS A 11 -2.95 12.27 37.04
C CYS A 11 -3.84 11.03 37.25
N PHE A 12 -5.17 11.19 37.30
CA PHE A 12 -6.13 10.08 37.45
C PHE A 12 -6.61 9.47 36.13
N PHE A 13 -6.51 10.19 35.01
CA PHE A 13 -6.89 9.70 33.68
C PHE A 13 -6.15 8.42 33.24
N PRO A 14 -4.83 8.27 33.50
CA PRO A 14 -4.13 7.03 33.19
C PRO A 14 -4.67 5.86 34.03
N ALA A 15 -5.02 6.09 35.30
CA ALA A 15 -5.53 5.04 36.19
C ALA A 15 -6.93 4.55 35.78
N LEU A 16 -7.78 5.42 35.22
CA LEU A 16 -9.10 5.05 34.70
C LEU A 16 -9.02 4.33 33.34
N ALA A 17 -8.02 4.65 32.50
CA ALA A 17 -7.75 3.90 31.27
C ALA A 17 -7.20 2.48 31.55
N LEU A 18 -6.63 2.24 32.73
CA LEU A 18 -6.04 0.96 33.15
C LEU A 18 -7.03 -0.02 33.79
N ALA A 19 -8.30 0.35 33.99
CA ALA A 19 -9.31 -0.46 34.68
C ALA A 19 -10.29 -1.21 33.76
N GLU A 20 -10.21 -1.04 32.43
CA GLU A 20 -11.11 -1.72 31.49
C GLU A 20 -10.52 -3.07 31.04
N SER A 21 -11.07 -4.16 31.57
CA SER A 21 -10.71 -5.56 31.31
C SER A 21 -11.06 -6.08 29.90
N GLY A 22 -11.20 -5.20 28.90
CA GLY A 22 -11.80 -5.57 27.62
C GLY A 22 -11.17 -5.05 26.33
N ALA A 23 -10.33 -4.01 26.31
CA ALA A 23 -10.00 -3.36 25.02
C ALA A 23 -8.52 -3.05 24.71
N LEU A 24 -7.60 -2.92 25.68
CA LEU A 24 -6.19 -2.56 25.39
C LEU A 24 -5.21 -3.20 26.40
N SER A 25 -5.21 -4.52 26.52
CA SER A 25 -4.13 -5.21 27.24
C SER A 25 -2.94 -5.38 26.29
N PHE A 26 -1.92 -4.53 26.44
CA PHE A 26 -0.62 -4.68 25.78
C PHE A 26 0.30 -5.63 26.57
N ALA A 27 -0.27 -6.65 27.21
CA ALA A 27 0.55 -7.66 27.86
C ALA A 27 1.19 -8.55 26.78
N PRO A 28 2.53 -8.58 26.68
CA PRO A 28 3.20 -9.44 25.71
C PRO A 28 3.02 -10.92 26.05
N PRO A 29 3.10 -11.83 25.06
CA PRO A 29 3.09 -13.26 25.30
C PRO A 29 4.24 -13.69 26.22
N ALA A 30 4.03 -14.70 27.06
CA ALA A 30 5.06 -15.19 27.98
C ALA A 30 6.30 -15.79 27.28
N SER A 31 6.15 -16.18 26.00
CA SER A 31 7.23 -16.69 25.16
C SER A 31 7.94 -15.62 24.32
N ASP A 32 7.56 -14.35 24.48
CA ASP A 32 8.16 -13.25 23.74
C ASP A 32 9.66 -13.13 24.06
N LEU A 33 10.49 -13.19 23.01
CA LEU A 33 11.94 -13.22 23.19
C LEU A 33 12.50 -11.90 23.73
N SER A 34 11.86 -10.75 23.46
CA SER A 34 12.29 -9.47 24.00
C SER A 34 12.09 -9.40 25.51
N VAL A 35 10.96 -9.90 26.02
CA VAL A 35 10.72 -10.01 27.47
C VAL A 35 11.68 -11.01 28.12
N VAL A 36 11.97 -12.13 27.45
CA VAL A 36 12.96 -13.11 27.92
C VAL A 36 14.36 -12.49 28.00
N PHE A 37 14.79 -11.72 26.99
CA PHE A 37 16.09 -11.04 27.03
C PHE A 37 16.16 -9.98 28.12
N LEU A 38 15.09 -9.21 28.34
CA LEU A 38 15.01 -8.26 29.45
C LEU A 38 15.10 -8.97 30.81
N GLY A 39 14.37 -10.07 30.98
CA GLY A 39 14.43 -10.89 32.20
C GLY A 39 15.81 -11.51 32.44
N ASN A 40 16.52 -11.91 31.38
CA ASN A 40 17.90 -12.42 31.49
C ASN A 40 18.90 -11.32 31.89
N LEU A 41 18.67 -10.08 31.44
CA LEU A 41 19.57 -8.95 31.68
C LEU A 41 19.35 -8.28 33.05
N PHE A 42 18.08 -8.01 33.39
CA PHE A 42 17.70 -7.28 34.60
C PHE A 42 17.26 -8.18 35.77
N GLY A 43 17.08 -9.48 35.54
CA GLY A 43 16.58 -10.38 36.56
C GLY A 43 15.10 -10.12 36.88
N VAL A 44 14.76 -10.08 38.17
CA VAL A 44 13.38 -9.88 38.64
C VAL A 44 13.20 -8.40 38.98
N VAL A 45 12.32 -7.73 38.24
CA VAL A 45 11.95 -6.33 38.48
C VAL A 45 10.53 -6.32 39.05
N ASP A 46 10.41 -6.03 40.35
CA ASP A 46 9.19 -6.13 41.18
C ASP A 46 7.87 -5.94 40.42
N GLY A 47 7.18 -7.06 40.15
CA GLY A 47 5.83 -7.09 39.56
C GLY A 47 5.74 -6.83 38.06
N VAL A 48 6.85 -6.53 37.39
CA VAL A 48 6.90 -6.20 35.95
C VAL A 48 7.61 -7.29 35.16
N LEU A 49 8.83 -7.67 35.57
CA LEU A 49 9.59 -8.75 34.94
C LEU A 49 9.70 -9.94 35.86
N HIS A 50 9.38 -11.11 35.31
CA HIS A 50 9.53 -12.40 35.96
C HIS A 50 10.57 -13.19 35.19
N GLY A 51 11.61 -13.67 35.88
CA GLY A 51 12.68 -14.39 35.21
C GLY A 51 13.60 -15.11 36.17
N THR A 52 14.32 -16.11 35.66
CA THR A 52 15.38 -16.83 36.36
C THR A 52 16.76 -16.22 36.13
N GLY A 53 16.80 -15.03 35.51
CA GLY A 53 18.03 -14.29 35.24
C GLY A 53 18.80 -13.88 36.50
N SER A 54 20.07 -13.52 36.31
CA SER A 54 20.93 -13.08 37.40
C SER A 54 20.44 -11.76 37.99
N GLN A 55 20.43 -11.65 39.33
CA GLN A 55 20.08 -10.42 40.05
C GLN A 55 21.26 -9.46 40.19
N ILE A 56 22.39 -9.71 39.51
CA ILE A 56 23.59 -8.88 39.63
C ILE A 56 23.33 -7.42 39.25
N MET A 57 22.52 -7.19 38.22
CA MET A 57 22.16 -5.84 37.79
C MET A 57 21.32 -5.12 38.85
N GLY A 58 20.38 -5.81 39.49
CA GLY A 58 19.62 -5.30 40.62
C GLY A 58 20.53 -4.90 41.79
N ASN A 59 21.51 -5.74 42.13
CA ASN A 59 22.49 -5.43 43.19
C ASN A 59 23.34 -4.20 42.85
N MET A 60 23.79 -4.05 41.59
CA MET A 60 24.53 -2.87 41.14
C MET A 60 23.67 -1.60 41.20
N PHE A 61 22.41 -1.69 40.75
CA PHE A 61 21.46 -0.58 40.85
C PHE A 61 21.10 -0.24 42.29
N GLY A 62 21.08 -1.20 43.22
CA GLY A 62 20.87 -0.93 44.63
C GLY A 62 21.92 0.05 45.19
N VAL A 63 23.19 -0.17 44.87
CA VAL A 63 24.28 0.74 45.26
C VAL A 63 24.13 2.10 44.55
N PHE A 64 23.86 2.10 43.25
CA PHE A 64 23.68 3.34 42.49
C PHE A 64 22.52 4.19 43.01
N ASN A 65 21.34 3.58 43.20
CA ASN A 65 20.14 4.22 43.71
C ASN A 65 20.34 4.77 45.12
N SER A 66 21.10 4.06 45.98
CA SER A 66 21.44 4.57 47.32
C SER A 66 22.30 5.83 47.27
N ALA A 67 23.23 5.93 46.32
CA ALA A 67 24.05 7.12 46.13
C ALA A 67 23.24 8.30 45.58
N VAL A 68 22.36 8.05 44.60
CA VAL A 68 21.45 9.06 44.04
C VAL A 68 20.47 9.57 45.11
N LEU A 69 19.97 8.68 45.96
CA LEU A 69 19.09 9.06 47.09
C LEU A 69 19.83 9.97 48.09
N ALA A 70 21.10 9.68 48.40
CA ALA A 70 21.91 10.54 49.26
C ALA A 70 22.09 11.95 48.66
N LEU A 71 22.35 12.04 47.35
CA LEU A 71 22.41 13.33 46.64
C LEU A 71 21.06 14.07 46.69
N GLY A 72 19.94 13.36 46.48
CA GLY A 72 18.60 13.91 46.62
C GLY A 72 18.33 14.45 48.03
N GLY A 73 18.79 13.74 49.06
CA GLY A 73 18.73 14.20 50.45
C GLY A 73 19.50 15.50 50.69
N ILE A 74 20.70 15.64 50.12
CA ILE A 74 21.51 16.87 50.19
C ILE A 74 20.78 18.04 49.50
N ILE A 75 20.22 17.81 48.31
CA ILE A 75 19.46 18.82 47.57
C ILE A 75 18.27 19.29 48.42
N ILE A 76 17.49 18.37 48.99
CA ILE A 76 16.33 18.71 49.83
C ILE A 76 16.76 19.46 51.10
N MET A 77 17.86 19.08 51.73
CA MET A 77 18.38 19.80 52.89
C MET A 77 18.73 21.25 52.54
N TYR A 78 19.38 21.46 51.39
CA TYR A 78 19.68 22.79 50.87
C TYR A 78 18.39 23.58 50.57
N THR A 79 17.41 22.98 49.90
CA THR A 79 16.16 23.66 49.57
C THR A 79 15.37 24.03 50.81
N LEU A 80 15.33 23.18 51.85
CA LEU A 80 14.69 23.48 53.13
C LEU A 80 15.39 24.64 53.86
N MET A 81 16.72 24.69 53.82
CA MET A 81 17.51 25.77 54.42
C MET A 81 17.24 27.11 53.73
N VAL A 82 17.32 27.15 52.39
CA VAL A 82 17.01 28.34 51.59
C VAL A 82 15.56 28.77 51.77
N SER A 83 14.63 27.81 51.82
CA SER A 83 13.21 28.07 52.06
C SER A 83 12.97 28.76 53.40
N THR A 84 13.64 28.31 54.46
CA THR A 84 13.52 28.91 55.80
C THR A 84 14.13 30.30 55.83
N MET A 85 15.27 30.50 55.18
CA MET A 85 15.92 31.82 55.08
C MET A 85 15.07 32.83 54.31
N ASN A 86 14.53 32.46 53.15
CA ASN A 86 13.63 33.32 52.36
C ASN A 86 12.34 33.65 53.11
N THR A 87 11.78 32.67 53.83
CA THR A 87 10.60 32.89 54.69
C THR A 87 10.90 33.89 55.80
N ALA A 88 12.08 33.80 56.42
CA ALA A 88 12.50 34.71 57.47
C ALA A 88 12.71 36.16 56.97
N HIS A 89 13.22 36.33 55.75
CA HIS A 89 13.44 37.65 55.16
C HIS A 89 12.18 38.30 54.57
N GLU A 90 11.33 37.54 53.89
CA GLU A 90 10.18 38.07 53.13
C GLU A 90 8.84 37.96 53.86
N GLY A 91 8.77 37.22 54.98
CA GLY A 91 7.57 37.05 55.79
C GLY A 91 6.45 36.22 55.15
N GLN A 92 6.69 35.65 53.96
CA GLN A 92 5.79 34.71 53.27
C GLN A 92 6.42 33.32 53.24
N MET A 93 5.64 32.27 53.52
CA MET A 93 6.11 30.88 53.56
C MET A 93 6.66 30.46 52.19
N LEU A 94 7.95 30.09 52.14
CA LEU A 94 8.81 29.81 50.97
C LEU A 94 9.22 31.02 50.08
N GLY A 95 8.87 32.26 50.44
CA GLY A 95 9.21 33.47 49.66
C GLY A 95 8.37 33.64 48.37
N GLN A 96 8.42 34.83 47.76
CA GLN A 96 7.56 35.20 46.62
C GLN A 96 7.90 34.47 45.30
N LYS A 97 9.13 33.95 45.17
CA LYS A 97 9.62 33.31 43.93
C LYS A 97 9.25 31.83 43.81
N TRP A 98 8.94 31.17 44.92
CA TRP A 98 8.82 29.72 45.01
C TRP A 98 7.39 29.31 45.38
N SER A 99 6.84 28.31 44.68
CA SER A 99 5.47 27.87 44.96
C SER A 99 5.40 27.07 46.26
N SER A 100 4.76 27.65 47.26
CA SER A 100 4.51 27.06 48.60
C SER A 100 3.83 25.68 48.56
N ILE A 101 3.06 25.36 47.50
CA ILE A 101 2.37 24.07 47.36
C ILE A 101 3.13 23.06 46.48
N TRP A 102 3.74 23.51 45.38
CA TRP A 102 4.31 22.60 44.38
C TRP A 102 5.71 22.08 44.76
N ILE A 103 6.50 22.88 45.46
CA ILE A 103 7.89 22.49 45.81
C ILE A 103 7.91 21.34 46.81
N PRO A 104 7.22 21.38 47.97
CA PRO A 104 7.21 20.26 48.90
C PRO A 104 6.62 18.99 48.27
N LEU A 105 5.54 19.13 47.50
CA LEU A 105 4.90 18.00 46.81
C LEU A 105 5.87 17.32 45.82
N ARG A 106 6.56 18.10 45.00
CA ARG A 106 7.49 17.57 43.98
C ARG A 106 8.74 16.96 44.62
N SER A 107 9.33 17.62 45.62
CA SER A 107 10.50 17.10 46.33
C SER A 107 10.18 15.81 47.10
N THR A 108 9.03 15.70 47.75
CA THR A 108 8.60 14.45 48.39
C THR A 108 8.32 13.35 47.36
N PHE A 109 7.67 13.69 46.25
CA PHE A 109 7.36 12.71 45.19
C PHE A 109 8.62 12.20 44.47
N GLY A 110 9.55 13.09 44.11
CA GLY A 110 10.83 12.72 43.50
C GLY A 110 11.68 11.85 44.43
N LEU A 111 11.72 12.16 45.74
CA LEU A 111 12.41 11.33 46.72
C LEU A 111 11.76 9.96 46.89
N ALA A 112 10.42 9.90 46.93
CA ALA A 112 9.70 8.64 47.00
C ALA A 112 10.08 7.74 45.82
N LEU A 113 10.11 8.29 44.59
CA LEU A 113 10.49 7.56 43.39
C LEU A 113 11.91 6.98 43.41
N LEU A 114 12.82 7.56 44.20
CA LEU A 114 14.20 7.13 44.37
C LEU A 114 14.42 6.03 45.40
N ILE A 115 13.42 5.73 46.25
CA ILE A 115 13.58 4.73 47.32
C ILE A 115 13.89 3.35 46.69
N PRO A 116 15.05 2.73 47.00
CA PRO A 116 15.38 1.41 46.49
C PRO A 116 14.51 0.35 47.18
N LYS A 117 13.98 -0.59 46.40
CA LYS A 117 13.23 -1.74 46.91
C LYS A 117 14.15 -2.93 47.18
N ALA A 118 13.62 -4.01 47.75
CA ALA A 118 14.37 -5.23 48.04
C ALA A 118 15.02 -5.87 46.80
N SER A 119 14.48 -5.61 45.61
CA SER A 119 15.05 -6.01 44.31
C SER A 119 16.27 -5.16 43.86
N GLY A 120 16.60 -4.09 44.59
CA GLY A 120 17.66 -3.13 44.27
C GLY A 120 17.22 -2.01 43.31
N TYR A 121 16.09 -2.18 42.61
CA TYR A 121 15.52 -1.16 41.73
C TYR A 121 14.73 -0.11 42.50
N CYS A 122 14.79 1.16 42.07
CA CYS A 122 13.94 2.22 42.61
C CYS A 122 12.55 2.21 41.94
N MET A 123 11.58 2.93 42.52
CA MET A 123 10.22 2.96 41.96
C MET A 123 10.18 3.57 40.56
N MET A 124 11.00 4.58 40.26
CA MET A 124 11.06 5.16 38.91
C MET A 124 11.55 4.13 37.89
N GLN A 125 12.58 3.34 38.23
CA GLN A 125 13.09 2.28 37.36
C GLN A 125 12.03 1.21 37.09
N VAL A 126 11.26 0.80 38.10
CA VAL A 126 10.16 -0.15 37.91
C VAL A 126 9.07 0.42 37.00
N PHE A 127 8.76 1.72 37.15
CA PHE A 127 7.82 2.40 36.26
C PHE A 127 8.32 2.44 34.81
N PHE A 128 9.59 2.80 34.56
CA PHE A 128 10.18 2.76 33.22
C PHE A 128 10.16 1.35 32.64
N MET A 129 10.52 0.32 33.42
CA MET A 129 10.45 -1.06 32.96
C MET A 129 9.02 -1.45 32.58
N TRP A 130 8.02 -1.00 33.34
CA TRP A 130 6.62 -1.24 33.00
C TRP A 130 6.25 -0.59 31.67
N VAL A 131 6.64 0.67 31.43
CA VAL A 131 6.42 1.36 30.15
C VAL A 131 7.09 0.62 28.99
N ILE A 132 8.32 0.13 29.19
CA ILE A 132 9.05 -0.66 28.18
C ILE A 132 8.27 -1.94 27.82
N VAL A 133 7.76 -2.68 28.81
CA VAL A 133 6.97 -3.90 28.59
C VAL A 133 5.65 -3.60 27.87
N GLN A 134 4.97 -2.47 28.18
CA GLN A 134 3.80 -2.04 27.41
C GLN A 134 4.18 -1.70 25.95
N GLY A 135 5.35 -1.10 25.73
CA GLY A 135 5.90 -0.83 24.40
C GLY A 135 6.17 -2.11 23.61
N VAL A 136 6.70 -3.15 24.26
CA VAL A 136 6.88 -4.49 23.67
C VAL A 136 5.53 -5.07 23.24
N GLY A 137 4.52 -5.06 24.11
CA GLY A 137 3.21 -5.61 23.74
C GLY A 137 2.53 -4.81 22.63
N ALA A 138 2.74 -3.49 22.55
CA ALA A 138 2.27 -2.69 21.41
C ALA A 138 2.98 -3.09 20.10
N ALA A 139 4.30 -3.34 20.14
CA ALA A 139 5.05 -3.82 18.99
C ALA A 139 4.59 -5.23 18.54
N ASP A 140 4.31 -6.13 19.48
CA ASP A 140 3.77 -7.45 19.17
C ASP A 140 2.41 -7.37 18.49
N LYS A 141 1.52 -6.46 18.91
CA LYS A 141 0.21 -6.30 18.25
C LYS A 141 0.34 -5.83 16.81
N ILE A 142 1.30 -4.96 16.52
CA ILE A 142 1.60 -4.53 15.13
C ILE A 142 2.12 -5.71 14.32
N TRP A 143 3.02 -6.51 14.90
CA TRP A 143 3.58 -7.70 14.26
C TRP A 143 2.52 -8.77 14.00
N GLU A 144 1.68 -9.08 14.98
CA GLU A 144 0.54 -9.98 14.87
C GLU A 144 -0.44 -9.51 13.79
N ALA A 145 -0.71 -8.20 13.67
CA ALA A 145 -1.57 -7.66 12.62
C ALA A 145 -1.01 -7.91 11.22
N ALA A 146 0.30 -7.74 11.03
CA ALA A 146 0.98 -8.04 9.77
C ALA A 146 0.92 -9.54 9.45
N LEU A 147 1.25 -10.40 10.43
CA LEU A 147 1.17 -11.85 10.28
C LEU A 147 -0.27 -12.32 10.00
N SER A 148 -1.27 -11.71 10.63
CA SER A 148 -2.68 -12.00 10.44
C SER A 148 -3.15 -11.66 9.02
N TYR A 149 -2.71 -10.51 8.49
CA TYR A 149 -2.98 -10.12 7.10
C TYR A 149 -2.42 -11.15 6.11
N LEU A 150 -1.18 -11.60 6.32
CA LEU A 150 -0.52 -12.62 5.48
C LEU A 150 -1.14 -14.02 5.65
N ASN A 151 -1.56 -14.37 6.86
CA ASN A 151 -2.25 -15.63 7.14
C ASN A 151 -3.59 -15.70 6.40
N ARG A 152 -4.24 -14.55 6.19
CA ARG A 152 -5.48 -14.38 5.42
C ARG A 152 -5.26 -14.23 3.91
N GLY A 153 -4.07 -14.53 3.40
CA GLY A 153 -3.74 -14.49 1.97
C GLY A 153 -3.29 -13.13 1.43
N GLY A 154 -3.09 -12.14 2.31
CA GLY A 154 -2.54 -10.84 1.94
C GLY A 154 -1.12 -10.96 1.37
N VAL A 155 -0.76 -10.02 0.50
CA VAL A 155 0.54 -9.94 -0.17
C VAL A 155 1.20 -8.59 0.13
N ILE A 156 2.53 -8.57 0.21
CA ILE A 156 3.31 -7.35 0.52
C ILE A 156 3.53 -6.51 -0.75
N ILE A 157 3.59 -7.17 -1.91
CA ILE A 157 3.79 -6.53 -3.21
C ILE A 157 2.67 -7.02 -4.10
N GLN A 158 1.72 -6.16 -4.40
CA GLN A 158 0.66 -6.43 -5.35
C GLN A 158 0.81 -5.47 -6.53
N ALA A 159 0.78 -6.02 -7.76
CA ALA A 159 0.58 -5.17 -8.92
C ALA A 159 -0.83 -4.59 -8.87
N GLN A 160 -0.98 -3.29 -9.08
CA GLN A 160 -2.30 -2.67 -9.16
C GLN A 160 -3.09 -3.37 -10.27
N SER A 161 -4.23 -3.96 -9.91
CA SER A 161 -5.11 -4.59 -10.88
C SER A 161 -5.73 -3.51 -11.77
N ASP A 162 -5.74 -3.76 -13.07
CA ASP A 162 -6.42 -2.91 -14.03
C ASP A 162 -7.91 -3.29 -14.00
N PRO A 163 -8.83 -2.41 -13.53
CA PRO A 163 -10.24 -2.74 -13.46
C PRO A 163 -10.84 -3.03 -14.84
N THR A 164 -10.27 -2.47 -15.91
CA THR A 164 -10.75 -2.76 -17.26
C THR A 164 -10.52 -4.21 -17.66
N LYS A 165 -9.50 -4.88 -17.08
CA LYS A 165 -9.30 -6.32 -17.25
C LYS A 165 -10.36 -7.16 -16.55
N SER A 166 -10.88 -6.71 -15.39
CA SER A 166 -12.03 -7.34 -14.72
C SER A 166 -13.25 -7.35 -15.62
N LEU A 167 -13.40 -6.29 -16.42
CA LEU A 167 -14.49 -6.16 -17.39
C LEU A 167 -14.25 -7.03 -18.63
N THR A 168 -13.02 -7.13 -19.14
CA THR A 168 -12.70 -7.86 -20.39
C THR A 168 -12.28 -9.32 -20.20
N ASP A 169 -12.35 -9.87 -18.99
CA ASP A 169 -11.93 -11.24 -18.72
C ASP A 169 -12.70 -12.24 -19.61
N LYS A 170 -11.99 -13.20 -20.20
CA LYS A 170 -12.44 -14.08 -21.29
C LYS A 170 -13.63 -14.99 -20.92
N GLY A 171 -14.03 -15.01 -19.64
CA GLY A 171 -15.19 -15.76 -19.14
C GLY A 171 -16.39 -14.93 -18.72
N GLY A 172 -16.34 -13.59 -18.71
CA GLY A 172 -17.45 -12.72 -18.27
C GLY A 172 -17.87 -12.86 -16.80
N LYS A 173 -17.13 -13.63 -15.99
CA LYS A 173 -17.52 -14.04 -14.63
C LYS A 173 -17.41 -12.94 -13.57
N SER A 174 -16.67 -11.87 -13.86
CA SER A 174 -16.41 -10.76 -12.93
C SER A 174 -17.30 -9.54 -13.15
N THR A 175 -18.24 -9.62 -14.11
CA THR A 175 -19.16 -8.52 -14.48
C THR A 175 -20.14 -8.14 -13.37
N GLY A 176 -20.39 -9.05 -12.42
CA GLY A 176 -21.24 -8.79 -11.25
C GLY A 176 -20.77 -7.65 -10.38
N ILE A 177 -19.46 -7.43 -10.27
CA ILE A 177 -18.90 -6.32 -9.46
C ILE A 177 -19.36 -4.97 -10.03
N ALA A 178 -19.27 -4.80 -11.35
CA ALA A 178 -19.75 -3.60 -12.02
C ALA A 178 -21.27 -3.43 -11.87
N LYS A 179 -22.05 -4.52 -11.94
CA LYS A 179 -23.50 -4.51 -11.71
C LYS A 179 -23.86 -4.12 -10.28
N GLY A 180 -23.10 -4.59 -9.30
CA GLY A 180 -23.19 -4.19 -7.90
C GLY A 180 -22.92 -2.69 -7.73
N ALA A 181 -21.80 -2.19 -8.26
CA ALA A 181 -21.43 -0.78 -8.23
C ALA A 181 -22.51 0.11 -8.89
N PHE A 182 -23.05 -0.32 -10.03
CA PHE A 182 -24.14 0.37 -10.73
C PHE A 182 -25.40 0.47 -9.86
N THR A 183 -25.80 -0.65 -9.25
CA THR A 183 -27.00 -0.74 -8.40
C THR A 183 -26.85 0.16 -7.18
N ILE A 184 -25.65 0.15 -6.56
CA ILE A 184 -25.33 0.99 -5.40
C ILE A 184 -25.37 2.47 -5.77
N LEU A 185 -24.65 2.91 -6.81
CA LEU A 185 -24.63 4.33 -7.18
C LEU A 185 -26.03 4.84 -7.55
N SER A 186 -26.76 4.09 -8.37
CA SER A 186 -28.12 4.45 -8.78
C SER A 186 -29.09 4.45 -7.59
N GLY A 187 -28.96 3.47 -6.70
CA GLY A 187 -29.74 3.38 -5.47
C GLY A 187 -29.44 4.50 -4.48
N GLN A 188 -28.18 4.91 -4.33
CA GLN A 188 -27.78 6.02 -3.47
C GLN A 188 -28.28 7.37 -4.00
N VAL A 189 -28.21 7.62 -5.31
CA VAL A 189 -28.81 8.80 -5.93
C VAL A 189 -30.33 8.81 -5.75
N CYS A 190 -30.99 7.66 -5.93
CA CYS A 190 -32.41 7.49 -5.64
C CYS A 190 -32.74 7.82 -4.18
N MET A 191 -31.99 7.26 -3.21
CA MET A 191 -32.20 7.46 -1.78
C MET A 191 -32.01 8.92 -1.37
N LEU A 192 -30.90 9.55 -1.79
CA LEU A 192 -30.61 10.95 -1.49
C LEU A 192 -31.61 11.90 -2.16
N GLY A 193 -31.97 11.64 -3.41
CA GLY A 193 -32.99 12.41 -4.12
C GLY A 193 -34.35 12.32 -3.44
N LEU A 194 -34.78 11.10 -3.08
CA LEU A 194 -36.03 10.86 -2.35
C LEU A 194 -36.02 11.54 -0.98
N GLN A 195 -34.94 11.40 -0.20
CA GLN A 195 -34.75 12.06 1.08
C GLN A 195 -34.90 13.58 0.95
N LYS A 196 -34.22 14.18 -0.02
CA LYS A 196 -34.24 15.64 -0.23
C LYS A 196 -35.61 16.14 -0.69
N GLN A 197 -36.33 15.37 -1.50
CA GLN A 197 -37.68 15.72 -1.92
C GLN A 197 -38.71 15.55 -0.81
N LEU A 198 -38.59 14.50 0.01
CA LEU A 198 -39.39 14.34 1.23
C LEU A 198 -39.15 15.51 2.18
N GLN A 199 -37.90 15.92 2.38
CA GLN A 199 -37.55 17.06 3.24
C GLN A 199 -38.15 18.35 2.72
N THR A 200 -38.02 18.59 1.41
CA THR A 200 -38.60 19.75 0.75
C THR A 200 -40.12 19.74 0.87
N GLN A 201 -40.78 18.60 0.63
CA GLN A 201 -42.24 18.49 0.73
C GLN A 201 -42.74 18.69 2.16
N ARG A 202 -42.06 18.10 3.15
CA ARG A 202 -42.37 18.26 4.56
C ARG A 202 -42.24 19.72 4.99
N ASN A 203 -41.15 20.39 4.62
CA ASN A 203 -40.94 21.81 4.93
C ASN A 203 -42.03 22.70 4.30
N LEU A 204 -42.44 22.40 3.07
CA LEU A 204 -43.56 23.10 2.43
C LEU A 204 -44.87 22.92 3.22
N TYR A 205 -45.21 21.71 3.66
CA TYR A 205 -46.41 21.50 4.46
C TYR A 205 -46.35 22.14 5.84
N LEU A 206 -45.18 22.13 6.50
CA LEU A 206 -45.00 22.78 7.81
C LEU A 206 -45.10 24.31 7.72
N SER A 207 -44.69 24.90 6.59
CA SER A 207 -44.86 26.34 6.32
C SER A 207 -46.33 26.78 6.20
N GLN A 208 -47.24 25.84 5.90
CA GLN A 208 -48.68 26.07 5.72
C GLN A 208 -49.44 25.75 7.02
N SER A 209 -48.97 26.25 8.16
CA SER A 209 -49.35 25.77 9.51
C SER A 209 -50.86 25.76 9.83
N ASN A 210 -51.69 26.53 9.10
CA ASN A 210 -53.14 26.63 9.30
C ASN A 210 -54.00 25.89 8.26
N SER A 211 -53.40 25.22 7.26
CA SER A 211 -54.13 24.56 6.17
C SER A 211 -53.71 23.10 6.00
N PRO A 212 -54.61 22.20 5.56
CA PRO A 212 -54.22 20.84 5.15
C PRO A 212 -53.10 20.90 4.11
N PRO A 213 -52.11 19.99 4.14
CA PRO A 213 -52.20 18.66 4.75
C PRO A 213 -51.55 18.47 6.13
N CYS A 214 -50.69 19.37 6.62
CA CYS A 214 -50.12 19.29 7.98
C CYS A 214 -50.83 20.19 9.01
N GLY A 215 -51.55 21.22 8.56
CA GLY A 215 -52.40 22.08 9.41
C GLY A 215 -53.84 21.58 9.53
N GLY A 216 -54.52 21.97 10.60
CA GLY A 216 -55.91 21.54 10.87
C GLY A 216 -56.00 20.14 11.47
N ASN A 217 -56.86 19.27 10.89
CA ASN A 217 -57.07 17.88 11.32
C ASN A 217 -56.49 16.90 10.26
N PRO A 218 -55.17 16.62 10.28
CA PRO A 218 -54.52 15.74 9.30
C PRO A 218 -54.96 14.28 9.46
N THR A 219 -54.94 13.51 8.36
CA THR A 219 -55.13 12.06 8.46
C THR A 219 -54.02 11.42 9.31
N PRO A 220 -54.25 10.27 9.97
CA PRO A 220 -53.23 9.62 10.81
C PRO A 220 -51.89 9.39 10.09
N GLU A 221 -51.96 9.04 8.81
CA GLU A 221 -50.80 8.78 7.94
C GLU A 221 -50.02 10.07 7.64
N MET A 222 -50.72 11.18 7.42
CA MET A 222 -50.11 12.48 7.15
C MET A 222 -49.55 13.09 8.44
N ASN A 223 -50.23 12.93 9.57
CA ASN A 223 -49.76 13.38 10.88
C ASN A 223 -48.40 12.74 11.23
N THR A 224 -48.23 11.47 10.89
CA THR A 224 -46.95 10.75 11.06
C THR A 224 -45.83 11.37 10.23
N PHE A 225 -46.09 11.70 8.96
CA PHE A 225 -45.12 12.37 8.08
C PHE A 225 -44.74 13.79 8.56
N CYS A 226 -45.72 14.59 9.01
CA CYS A 226 -45.47 15.95 9.48
C CYS A 226 -44.60 15.97 10.75
N ARG A 227 -44.86 15.04 11.70
CA ARG A 227 -44.20 15.03 13.02
C ARG A 227 -42.87 14.30 13.07
N THR A 228 -42.60 13.41 12.11
CA THR A 228 -41.36 12.61 12.10
C THR A 228 -40.26 13.33 11.31
N ALA A 229 -39.07 13.46 11.89
CA ALA A 229 -37.90 13.95 11.16
C ALA A 229 -37.46 12.91 10.11
N ILE A 230 -37.06 13.38 8.93
CA ILE A 230 -36.62 12.48 7.86
C ILE A 230 -35.18 12.05 8.17
N PRO A 231 -34.92 10.75 8.38
CA PRO A 231 -33.58 10.25 8.68
C PRO A 231 -32.66 10.34 7.47
N ASP A 232 -31.36 10.10 7.68
CA ASP A 232 -30.42 9.91 6.59
C ASP A 232 -30.57 8.50 5.99
N PHE A 233 -31.00 8.43 4.73
CA PHE A 233 -31.30 7.18 4.04
C PHE A 233 -30.02 6.40 3.74
N ILE A 234 -28.88 7.07 3.54
CA ILE A 234 -27.59 6.41 3.27
C ILE A 234 -27.11 5.61 4.48
N SER A 235 -27.23 6.15 5.69
CA SER A 235 -26.84 5.47 6.93
C SER A 235 -27.63 4.20 7.26
N THR A 236 -28.76 3.95 6.58
CA THR A 236 -29.62 2.79 6.84
C THR A 236 -29.04 1.48 6.31
N VAL A 237 -28.13 1.55 5.34
CA VAL A 237 -27.60 0.38 4.64
C VAL A 237 -26.27 -0.03 5.27
N ASN A 238 -26.21 -1.26 5.80
CA ASN A 238 -24.97 -1.82 6.35
C ASN A 238 -24.85 -3.31 5.99
N PHE A 239 -24.00 -3.60 4.99
CA PHE A 239 -23.80 -4.95 4.47
C PHE A 239 -23.10 -5.86 5.47
N VAL A 240 -22.13 -5.31 6.22
CA VAL A 240 -21.35 -6.06 7.23
C VAL A 240 -22.24 -6.49 8.37
N LYS A 241 -23.09 -5.58 8.88
CA LYS A 241 -24.08 -5.87 9.92
C LYS A 241 -25.07 -6.94 9.46
N LYS A 242 -25.61 -6.81 8.26
CA LYS A 242 -26.57 -7.78 7.71
C LYS A 242 -25.97 -9.19 7.65
N GLN A 243 -24.73 -9.34 7.19
CA GLN A 243 -24.07 -10.65 7.13
C GLN A 243 -23.61 -11.16 8.51
N SER A 244 -23.21 -10.28 9.43
CA SER A 244 -22.79 -10.66 10.78
C SER A 244 -23.97 -11.16 11.63
N ASP A 245 -25.13 -10.50 11.53
CA ASP A 245 -26.35 -10.87 12.25
C ASP A 245 -26.98 -12.17 11.71
N ASP A 246 -26.95 -12.36 10.39
CA ASP A 246 -27.56 -13.47 9.67
C ASP A 246 -26.49 -14.53 9.37
N LYS A 247 -26.12 -15.36 10.36
CA LYS A 247 -25.06 -16.40 10.24
C LYS A 247 -25.36 -17.52 9.22
N SER A 248 -26.40 -17.36 8.39
CA SER A 248 -26.85 -18.35 7.42
C SER A 248 -25.91 -18.45 6.21
N LYS A 249 -25.73 -19.67 5.68
CA LYS A 249 -24.99 -19.93 4.42
C LYS A 249 -25.92 -19.73 3.23
N GLY A 250 -26.27 -18.50 2.90
CA GLY A 250 -27.14 -18.18 1.76
C GLY A 250 -26.62 -16.99 0.95
N PRO A 251 -27.16 -16.76 -0.26
CA PRO A 251 -27.04 -15.45 -0.88
C PRO A 251 -27.72 -14.45 0.04
N PHE A 252 -26.96 -13.45 0.49
CA PHE A 252 -27.47 -12.33 1.25
C PHE A 252 -28.12 -11.33 0.32
N SER A 253 -29.11 -10.63 0.85
CA SER A 253 -29.82 -9.58 0.14
C SER A 253 -30.11 -8.45 1.12
N LEU A 254 -29.88 -7.21 0.68
CA LEU A 254 -30.15 -6.01 1.44
C LEU A 254 -30.84 -4.97 0.56
N ASP A 255 -32.02 -4.56 1.01
CA ASP A 255 -32.83 -3.55 0.35
C ASP A 255 -32.28 -2.14 0.60
N MET A 256 -32.44 -1.24 -0.37
CA MET A 256 -32.04 0.17 -0.24
C MET A 256 -33.28 1.06 -0.41
N PRO A 257 -33.60 1.94 0.56
CA PRO A 257 -33.05 2.02 1.93
C PRO A 257 -33.41 0.78 2.78
N ASN A 258 -32.78 0.63 3.96
CA ASN A 258 -33.04 -0.47 4.90
C ASN A 258 -33.41 0.03 6.30
N PHE A 259 -34.64 0.45 6.50
CA PHE A 259 -35.13 0.85 7.82
C PHE A 259 -35.50 -0.35 8.69
N ASP A 260 -35.36 -0.19 10.01
CA ASP A 260 -35.91 -1.11 11.00
C ASP A 260 -37.44 -1.11 10.98
N LYS A 261 -38.06 -2.23 11.37
CA LYS A 261 -39.53 -2.41 11.40
C LYS A 261 -40.27 -1.39 12.28
N SER A 262 -39.58 -0.77 13.24
CA SER A 262 -40.13 0.28 14.12
C SER A 262 -40.17 1.66 13.44
N SER A 263 -39.46 1.85 12.33
CA SER A 263 -39.40 3.13 11.63
C SER A 263 -40.70 3.39 10.85
N PRO A 264 -41.27 4.61 10.92
CA PRO A 264 -42.38 5.02 10.05
C PRO A 264 -42.04 4.96 8.55
N PHE A 265 -40.75 4.91 8.20
CA PHE A 265 -40.25 4.81 6.83
C PHE A 265 -40.01 3.37 6.36
N TYR A 266 -40.33 2.35 7.18
CA TYR A 266 -40.12 0.93 6.85
C TYR A 266 -40.75 0.51 5.50
N PHE A 267 -41.89 1.08 5.15
CA PHE A 267 -42.58 0.80 3.88
C PHE A 267 -41.77 1.23 2.64
N LEU A 268 -40.75 2.09 2.79
CA LEU A 268 -39.87 2.52 1.70
C LEU A 268 -38.72 1.54 1.43
N ASN A 269 -38.56 0.49 2.23
CA ASN A 269 -37.47 -0.46 2.04
C ASN A 269 -37.53 -1.07 0.63
N GLY A 270 -36.42 -0.99 -0.09
CA GLY A 270 -36.27 -1.56 -1.44
C GLY A 270 -36.78 -0.67 -2.58
N ILE A 271 -37.31 0.53 -2.29
CA ILE A 271 -37.78 1.45 -3.35
C ILE A 271 -36.65 1.90 -4.29
N CYS A 272 -35.41 1.95 -3.76
CA CYS A 272 -34.21 2.31 -4.49
C CYS A 272 -33.33 1.10 -4.84
N GLY A 273 -33.94 -0.07 -4.98
CA GLY A 273 -33.28 -1.30 -5.41
C GLY A 273 -32.79 -2.19 -4.27
N THR A 274 -32.22 -3.32 -4.65
CA THR A 274 -31.77 -4.37 -3.73
C THR A 274 -30.41 -4.88 -4.20
N VAL A 275 -29.47 -5.01 -3.27
CA VAL A 275 -28.12 -5.54 -3.53
C VAL A 275 -28.02 -6.95 -2.97
N THR A 276 -27.56 -7.88 -3.79
CA THR A 276 -27.41 -9.30 -3.43
C THR A 276 -25.95 -9.72 -3.48
N TRP A 277 -25.51 -10.59 -2.59
CA TRP A 277 -24.14 -11.14 -2.64
C TRP A 277 -24.07 -12.52 -2.02
N ASN A 278 -23.16 -13.36 -2.51
CA ASN A 278 -22.98 -14.71 -2.01
C ASN A 278 -22.14 -14.70 -0.72
N SER A 279 -22.30 -15.73 0.12
CA SER A 279 -21.35 -15.99 1.22
C SER A 279 -20.08 -16.69 0.69
N ILE A 280 -18.96 -16.55 1.40
CA ILE A 280 -17.73 -17.28 1.08
C ILE A 280 -17.72 -18.59 1.89
N SER A 281 -18.44 -19.59 1.37
CA SER A 281 -18.72 -20.85 2.07
C SER A 281 -17.54 -21.84 2.09
N ASP A 282 -16.54 -21.61 1.23
CA ASP A 282 -15.34 -22.44 1.09
C ASP A 282 -14.34 -22.30 2.26
N LEU A 283 -14.48 -21.28 3.11
CA LEU A 283 -13.54 -20.99 4.19
C LEU A 283 -13.85 -21.77 5.49
N LYS A 284 -12.83 -22.44 6.02
CA LYS A 284 -12.84 -23.19 7.29
C LYS A 284 -11.67 -22.74 8.18
N ALA A 285 -11.74 -23.06 9.48
CA ALA A 285 -10.67 -22.75 10.43
C ALA A 285 -9.35 -23.47 10.09
N ASP A 286 -9.47 -24.69 9.56
CA ASP A 286 -8.36 -25.44 8.98
C ASP A 286 -8.67 -25.71 7.50
N MET A 287 -7.83 -25.15 6.64
CA MET A 287 -7.95 -25.29 5.18
C MET A 287 -6.93 -26.27 4.61
N GLY A 288 -6.21 -27.02 5.45
CA GLY A 288 -5.04 -27.81 5.05
C GLY A 288 -3.84 -26.91 4.70
N LYS A 289 -2.70 -27.53 4.35
CA LYS A 289 -1.45 -26.82 3.97
C LYS A 289 -0.96 -25.79 4.98
N ASN A 290 -1.10 -26.12 6.27
CA ASN A 290 -0.80 -25.24 7.41
C ASN A 290 -1.51 -23.87 7.40
N ILE A 291 -2.63 -23.75 6.69
CA ILE A 291 -3.53 -22.60 6.78
C ILE A 291 -4.48 -22.83 7.97
N LYS A 292 -4.04 -22.37 9.14
CA LYS A 292 -4.82 -22.37 10.38
C LYS A 292 -5.24 -20.94 10.69
N LEU A 293 -6.53 -20.66 10.57
CA LEU A 293 -7.12 -19.36 10.85
C LEU A 293 -7.66 -19.36 12.28
N THR A 294 -7.36 -18.30 13.03
CA THR A 294 -8.05 -18.04 14.30
C THR A 294 -9.53 -17.73 14.03
N SER A 295 -10.38 -17.86 15.04
CA SER A 295 -11.82 -17.57 14.89
C SER A 295 -12.09 -16.17 14.35
N SER A 296 -11.32 -15.17 14.81
CA SER A 296 -11.42 -13.78 14.31
C SER A 296 -10.92 -13.62 12.88
N GLN A 297 -9.84 -14.32 12.50
CA GLN A 297 -9.34 -14.31 11.12
C GLN A 297 -10.34 -14.94 10.15
N LEU A 298 -10.96 -16.06 10.55
CA LEU A 298 -11.97 -16.74 9.75
C LEU A 298 -13.21 -15.87 9.57
N GLU A 299 -13.71 -15.25 10.63
CA GLU A 299 -14.85 -14.33 10.56
C GLU A 299 -14.54 -13.14 9.64
N THR A 300 -13.37 -12.53 9.78
CA THR A 300 -12.96 -11.40 8.90
C THR A 300 -12.82 -11.84 7.44
N ALA A 301 -12.34 -13.06 7.19
CA ALA A 301 -12.24 -13.61 5.84
C ALA A 301 -13.63 -13.93 5.24
N GLN A 302 -14.57 -14.45 6.04
CA GLN A 302 -15.94 -14.72 5.61
C GLN A 302 -16.74 -13.43 5.33
N LEU A 303 -16.47 -12.37 6.10
CA LEU A 303 -17.08 -11.04 5.91
C LEU A 303 -16.41 -10.22 4.80
N SER A 304 -15.32 -10.69 4.18
CA SER A 304 -14.54 -9.86 3.25
C SER A 304 -15.37 -9.29 2.10
N ARG A 305 -16.34 -10.06 1.58
CA ARG A 305 -17.25 -9.61 0.52
C ARG A 305 -18.17 -8.49 1.00
N ALA A 306 -18.80 -8.63 2.16
CA ALA A 306 -19.62 -7.55 2.73
C ALA A 306 -18.78 -6.30 3.06
N ILE A 307 -17.55 -6.46 3.52
CA ILE A 307 -16.62 -5.34 3.77
C ILE A 307 -16.26 -4.64 2.44
N ALA A 308 -15.99 -5.40 1.38
CA ALA A 308 -15.70 -4.87 0.06
C ALA A 308 -16.90 -4.09 -0.52
N ILE A 309 -18.11 -4.63 -0.41
CA ILE A 309 -19.35 -3.96 -0.82
C ILE A 309 -19.59 -2.69 0.02
N GLN A 310 -19.33 -2.76 1.33
CA GLN A 310 -19.47 -1.61 2.22
C GLN A 310 -18.49 -0.48 1.85
N GLN A 311 -17.24 -0.81 1.53
CA GLN A 311 -16.28 0.19 1.08
C GLN A 311 -16.71 0.81 -0.26
N MET A 312 -17.11 -0.02 -1.23
CA MET A 312 -17.67 0.43 -2.51
C MET A 312 -18.88 1.36 -2.30
N TYR A 313 -19.76 1.04 -1.36
CA TYR A 313 -20.89 1.88 -0.96
C TYR A 313 -20.44 3.23 -0.40
N VAL A 314 -19.48 3.26 0.52
CA VAL A 314 -18.96 4.52 1.09
C VAL A 314 -18.31 5.37 0.01
N THR A 315 -17.47 4.80 -0.86
CA THR A 315 -16.83 5.51 -1.98
C THR A 315 -17.86 6.14 -2.92
N LEU A 316 -18.87 5.36 -3.35
CA LEU A 316 -19.92 5.84 -4.26
C LEU A 316 -20.87 6.86 -3.60
N SER A 317 -21.03 6.84 -2.28
CA SER A 317 -21.92 7.78 -1.58
C SER A 317 -21.51 9.23 -1.78
N THR A 318 -20.20 9.50 -1.85
CA THR A 318 -19.66 10.83 -2.13
C THR A 318 -20.02 11.29 -3.53
N VAL A 319 -19.92 10.37 -4.52
CA VAL A 319 -20.32 10.63 -5.91
C VAL A 319 -21.82 10.94 -5.99
N ALA A 320 -22.65 10.13 -5.32
CA ALA A 320 -24.10 10.31 -5.30
C ALA A 320 -24.51 11.65 -4.68
N GLN A 321 -23.87 12.07 -3.58
CA GLN A 321 -24.10 13.37 -2.95
C GLN A 321 -23.77 14.53 -3.89
N VAL A 322 -22.64 14.43 -4.60
CA VAL A 322 -22.20 15.43 -5.58
C VAL A 322 -23.19 15.51 -6.76
N MET A 323 -23.66 14.37 -7.29
CA MET A 323 -24.68 14.32 -8.35
C MET A 323 -26.00 14.99 -7.92
N VAL A 324 -26.52 14.63 -6.74
CA VAL A 324 -27.80 15.16 -6.24
C VAL A 324 -27.70 16.65 -5.88
N ASN A 325 -26.56 17.12 -5.38
CA ASN A 325 -26.38 18.54 -5.08
C ASN A 325 -26.15 19.41 -6.32
N ASN A 326 -25.69 18.81 -7.42
CA ASN A 326 -25.51 19.48 -8.70
C ASN A 326 -26.83 19.70 -9.47
N ASP A 327 -27.92 19.00 -9.14
CA ASP A 327 -29.21 19.20 -9.79
C ASP A 327 -29.86 20.54 -9.35
N PRO A 328 -30.26 21.42 -10.29
CA PRO A 328 -30.97 22.67 -9.99
C PRO A 328 -32.22 22.49 -9.12
N ALA A 329 -33.01 21.44 -9.37
CA ALA A 329 -34.28 21.18 -8.72
C ALA A 329 -34.16 20.74 -7.25
N PHE A 330 -32.97 20.32 -6.83
CA PHE A 330 -32.68 19.99 -5.44
C PHE A 330 -32.01 21.15 -4.67
N SER A 331 -31.85 22.34 -5.26
CA SER A 331 -31.26 23.50 -4.56
C SER A 331 -32.30 24.29 -3.75
N SER A 332 -31.96 24.69 -2.52
CA SER A 332 -32.88 25.36 -1.58
C SER A 332 -33.18 26.83 -1.91
N THR A 333 -32.48 27.42 -2.86
CA THR A 333 -32.75 28.75 -3.40
C THR A 333 -33.79 28.65 -4.50
N SER A 334 -35.03 29.01 -4.17
CA SER A 334 -36.12 29.22 -5.11
C SER A 334 -35.79 30.33 -6.10
N SER A 335 -35.16 29.99 -7.23
CA SER A 335 -35.24 30.80 -8.46
C SER A 335 -36.22 30.13 -9.42
N THR A 336 -37.41 30.69 -9.51
CA THR A 336 -38.47 30.36 -10.49
C THR A 336 -38.08 30.78 -11.91
N GLY A 337 -37.00 30.22 -12.42
CA GLY A 337 -36.57 30.38 -13.80
C GLY A 337 -35.29 29.60 -14.05
N ASN A 338 -35.20 28.92 -15.20
CA ASN A 338 -33.93 28.45 -15.75
C ASN A 338 -32.92 29.59 -15.59
N SER A 339 -31.94 29.43 -14.69
CA SER A 339 -30.80 30.32 -14.74
C SER A 339 -30.20 30.11 -16.13
N LYS A 340 -29.92 31.18 -16.89
CA LYS A 340 -29.40 31.09 -18.27
C LYS A 340 -28.04 30.35 -18.38
N ASN A 341 -27.54 29.77 -17.28
CA ASN A 341 -26.19 29.26 -17.11
C ASN A 341 -26.14 27.78 -16.67
N ASP A 342 -27.27 27.11 -16.41
CA ASP A 342 -27.27 25.67 -16.08
C ASP A 342 -27.00 24.82 -17.33
N PHE A 343 -26.24 23.72 -17.18
CA PHE A 343 -25.93 22.83 -18.30
C PHE A 343 -27.16 22.08 -18.82
N SER A 344 -28.03 21.60 -17.93
CA SER A 344 -29.29 20.92 -18.28
C SER A 344 -30.34 21.04 -17.16
N ALA A 345 -31.56 20.57 -17.43
CA ALA A 345 -32.66 20.55 -16.44
C ALA A 345 -32.38 19.70 -15.18
N ILE A 346 -31.35 18.85 -15.22
CA ILE A 346 -30.96 17.95 -14.12
C ILE A 346 -29.53 18.23 -13.61
N ALA A 347 -28.82 19.20 -14.19
CA ALA A 347 -27.41 19.42 -13.89
C ALA A 347 -26.98 20.87 -14.09
N LYS A 348 -26.43 21.50 -13.04
CA LYS A 348 -25.80 22.83 -13.11
C LYS A 348 -24.48 22.77 -13.88
N GLN A 349 -23.61 21.83 -13.50
CA GLN A 349 -22.35 21.51 -14.18
C GLN A 349 -22.45 20.13 -14.83
N GLN A 350 -21.67 19.92 -15.89
CA GLN A 350 -21.66 18.64 -16.60
C GLN A 350 -20.84 17.57 -15.85
N PHE A 351 -21.24 16.31 -15.98
CA PHE A 351 -20.49 15.18 -15.42
C PHE A 351 -19.23 14.85 -16.21
N GLY A 352 -19.24 15.10 -17.53
CA GLY A 352 -18.10 14.93 -18.43
C GLY A 352 -18.16 13.67 -19.30
N VAL A 353 -17.20 13.55 -20.20
CA VAL A 353 -17.07 12.48 -21.21
C VAL A 353 -15.62 12.01 -21.33
N PRO A 354 -15.38 10.77 -21.83
CA PRO A 354 -14.04 10.25 -22.05
C PRO A 354 -13.32 10.97 -23.21
N TYR A 355 -12.01 11.12 -23.07
CA TYR A 355 -11.11 11.77 -24.02
C TYR A 355 -9.88 10.90 -24.32
N LYS A 356 -9.37 11.01 -25.56
CA LYS A 356 -8.09 10.44 -25.99
C LYS A 356 -6.93 11.25 -25.43
N ALA A 357 -5.74 10.67 -25.38
CA ALA A 357 -4.51 11.38 -25.01
C ALA A 357 -4.22 12.61 -25.90
N SER A 358 -4.76 12.64 -27.13
CA SER A 358 -4.66 13.77 -28.06
C SER A 358 -5.57 14.96 -27.72
N GLY A 359 -6.42 14.86 -26.68
CA GLY A 359 -7.36 15.93 -26.31
C GLY A 359 -8.65 15.95 -27.15
N GLN A 360 -8.95 14.89 -27.89
CA GLN A 360 -10.22 14.71 -28.60
C GLN A 360 -11.19 13.81 -27.81
N VAL A 361 -12.49 14.07 -27.91
CA VAL A 361 -13.53 13.21 -27.33
C VAL A 361 -13.39 11.78 -27.88
N CYS A 362 -13.49 10.80 -26.99
CA CYS A 362 -13.45 9.39 -27.31
C CYS A 362 -14.86 8.92 -27.68
N THR A 363 -15.10 8.57 -28.95
CA THR A 363 -16.45 8.18 -29.39
C THR A 363 -16.74 6.70 -29.12
N GLU A 364 -15.71 5.87 -29.15
CA GLU A 364 -15.79 4.42 -28.99
C GLU A 364 -14.65 3.90 -28.11
N TYR A 365 -14.89 2.84 -27.33
CA TYR A 365 -13.90 2.28 -26.39
C TYR A 365 -12.59 1.84 -27.06
N GLN A 366 -12.66 1.32 -28.30
CA GLN A 366 -11.47 0.94 -29.09
C GLN A 366 -10.47 2.08 -29.32
N GLN A 367 -10.88 3.34 -29.18
CA GLN A 367 -10.03 4.50 -29.44
C GLN A 367 -9.08 4.86 -28.29
N VAL A 368 -8.99 4.02 -27.24
CA VAL A 368 -8.10 4.16 -26.08
C VAL A 368 -8.33 5.48 -25.35
N CYS A 369 -9.41 5.54 -24.57
CA CYS A 369 -9.78 6.72 -23.82
C CYS A 369 -9.00 6.81 -22.50
N GLN A 370 -8.08 7.77 -22.35
CA GLN A 370 -7.19 7.86 -21.18
C GLN A 370 -7.48 9.05 -20.27
N THR A 371 -8.24 10.02 -20.75
CA THR A 371 -8.50 11.28 -20.06
C THR A 371 -10.00 11.56 -19.99
N TRP A 372 -10.38 12.57 -19.23
CA TRP A 372 -11.77 12.97 -19.02
C TRP A 372 -11.90 14.46 -19.24
N GLY A 373 -13.03 14.89 -19.79
CA GLY A 373 -13.21 16.29 -20.14
C GLY A 373 -14.65 16.69 -20.41
N SER A 374 -14.83 17.98 -20.63
CA SER A 374 -16.11 18.60 -20.94
C SER A 374 -16.61 18.21 -22.32
N ILE A 375 -17.91 18.05 -22.52
CA ILE A 375 -18.49 17.95 -23.86
C ILE A 375 -18.23 19.27 -24.61
N PRO A 376 -17.67 19.24 -25.83
CA PRO A 376 -17.50 20.42 -26.66
C PRO A 376 -18.85 21.07 -26.96
N SER A 377 -19.03 22.34 -26.61
CA SER A 377 -20.23 23.11 -26.95
C SER A 377 -20.06 23.80 -28.31
N SER A 378 -21.14 23.90 -29.08
CA SER A 378 -21.14 24.69 -30.33
C SER A 378 -21.12 26.21 -30.10
N THR A 379 -21.23 26.64 -28.84
CA THR A 379 -21.40 28.05 -28.41
C THR A 379 -20.18 28.65 -27.68
N GLY A 380 -19.05 27.94 -27.60
CA GLY A 380 -17.75 28.50 -27.21
C GLY A 380 -17.50 28.70 -25.70
N SER A 381 -18.51 28.53 -24.84
CA SER A 381 -18.32 28.40 -23.38
C SER A 381 -18.42 26.93 -23.00
N THR A 382 -17.32 26.32 -22.55
CA THR A 382 -17.28 24.95 -22.02
C THR A 382 -17.37 25.02 -20.49
N PRO A 383 -18.53 24.68 -19.88
CA PRO A 383 -18.63 24.59 -18.43
C PRO A 383 -17.62 23.58 -17.88
N GLY A 384 -17.08 23.79 -16.68
CA GLY A 384 -16.22 22.81 -16.02
C GLY A 384 -16.90 21.45 -15.83
N VAL A 385 -16.11 20.38 -15.75
CA VAL A 385 -16.59 19.03 -15.40
C VAL A 385 -16.55 18.83 -13.90
N LEU A 386 -17.53 18.08 -13.39
CA LEU A 386 -17.68 17.78 -11.98
C LEU A 386 -16.84 16.58 -11.53
N PHE A 387 -16.63 15.62 -12.44
CA PHE A 387 -15.95 14.35 -12.18
C PHE A 387 -14.71 14.21 -13.06
N ASN A 388 -13.84 13.27 -12.67
CA ASN A 388 -12.65 12.87 -13.40
C ASN A 388 -12.86 11.58 -14.21
N GLY A 389 -14.03 10.93 -14.09
CA GLY A 389 -14.39 9.71 -14.83
C GLY A 389 -13.83 8.42 -14.24
N THR A 390 -13.04 8.52 -13.18
CA THR A 390 -12.40 7.38 -12.53
C THR A 390 -13.11 6.95 -11.25
N GLU A 391 -14.13 7.68 -10.80
CA GLU A 391 -14.81 7.45 -9.52
C GLU A 391 -15.53 6.10 -9.51
N PHE A 392 -16.21 5.76 -10.60
CA PHE A 392 -16.91 4.48 -10.74
C PHE A 392 -15.93 3.30 -10.79
N LEU A 393 -14.87 3.40 -11.60
CA LEU A 393 -13.83 2.37 -11.71
C LEU A 393 -12.99 2.28 -10.42
N GLY A 394 -12.82 3.39 -9.71
CA GLY A 394 -12.16 3.47 -8.40
C GLY A 394 -12.92 2.67 -7.35
N ALA A 395 -14.25 2.80 -7.30
CA ALA A 395 -15.08 1.99 -6.39
C ALA A 395 -14.99 0.48 -6.68
N ILE A 396 -14.88 0.09 -7.95
CA ILE A 396 -14.62 -1.31 -8.35
C ILE A 396 -13.22 -1.76 -7.91
N ASN A 397 -12.21 -0.89 -8.04
CA ASN A 397 -10.85 -1.18 -7.54
C ASN A 397 -10.81 -1.35 -6.02
N ASP A 398 -11.55 -0.53 -5.27
CA ASP A 398 -11.66 -0.66 -3.80
C ASP A 398 -12.21 -2.04 -3.42
N TYR A 399 -13.25 -2.51 -4.12
CA TYR A 399 -13.79 -3.86 -3.93
C TYR A 399 -12.74 -4.93 -4.21
N ASN A 400 -12.06 -4.83 -5.35
CA ASN A 400 -11.04 -5.80 -5.77
C ASN A 400 -9.85 -5.83 -4.81
N GLY A 401 -9.42 -4.68 -4.32
CA GLY A 401 -8.32 -4.56 -3.35
C GLY A 401 -8.64 -5.24 -2.02
N ILE A 402 -9.86 -5.05 -1.51
CA ILE A 402 -10.31 -5.69 -0.25
C ILE A 402 -10.48 -7.21 -0.43
N MET A 403 -10.94 -7.66 -1.60
CA MET A 403 -11.15 -9.07 -1.87
C MET A 403 -9.86 -9.84 -2.19
N THR A 404 -8.80 -9.17 -2.65
CA THR A 404 -7.58 -9.84 -3.08
C THR A 404 -7.02 -10.83 -2.04
N PRO A 405 -6.83 -10.45 -0.74
CA PRO A 405 -6.31 -11.38 0.25
C PRO A 405 -7.13 -12.67 0.36
N THR A 406 -8.46 -12.55 0.40
CA THR A 406 -9.35 -13.71 0.51
C THR A 406 -9.32 -14.57 -0.75
N ILE A 407 -9.25 -13.96 -1.94
CA ILE A 407 -9.12 -14.71 -3.21
C ILE A 407 -7.80 -15.50 -3.23
N ASN A 408 -6.70 -14.84 -2.86
CA ASN A 408 -5.40 -15.49 -2.73
C ASN A 408 -5.43 -16.64 -1.73
N LEU A 409 -6.09 -16.47 -0.59
CA LEU A 409 -6.25 -17.51 0.42
C LEU A 409 -6.98 -18.74 -0.12
N ILE A 410 -8.12 -18.54 -0.81
CA ILE A 410 -8.89 -19.62 -1.42
C ILE A 410 -8.04 -20.33 -2.48
N LYS A 411 -7.31 -19.58 -3.30
CA LYS A 411 -6.41 -20.13 -4.32
C LYS A 411 -5.29 -20.96 -3.72
N GLN A 412 -4.64 -20.44 -2.67
CA GLN A 412 -3.57 -21.12 -1.94
C GLN A 412 -4.05 -22.44 -1.32
N SER A 413 -5.26 -22.46 -0.74
CA SER A 413 -5.82 -23.70 -0.21
C SER A 413 -6.03 -24.77 -1.30
N LYS A 414 -6.36 -24.36 -2.53
CA LYS A 414 -6.69 -25.28 -3.64
C LYS A 414 -5.46 -25.70 -4.47
N SER A 415 -4.44 -24.86 -4.60
CA SER A 415 -3.30 -25.11 -5.51
C SER A 415 -2.29 -26.12 -4.98
N ALA A 416 -1.91 -27.10 -5.80
CA ALA A 416 -0.92 -28.13 -5.47
C ALA A 416 0.54 -27.63 -5.47
N GLU A 417 0.80 -26.40 -5.93
CA GLU A 417 2.14 -25.78 -5.98
C GLU A 417 2.60 -25.24 -4.62
N TYR A 418 1.67 -25.07 -3.67
CA TYR A 418 1.98 -24.58 -2.33
C TYR A 418 2.43 -25.71 -1.40
N ASP A 419 3.71 -25.68 -1.05
CA ASP A 419 4.34 -26.55 -0.06
C ASP A 419 3.76 -26.31 1.34
N ASP A 420 3.44 -27.39 2.07
CA ASP A 420 2.86 -27.36 3.42
C ASP A 420 3.72 -26.51 4.37
N LYS A 421 5.04 -26.49 4.17
CA LYS A 421 5.99 -25.80 5.05
C LYS A 421 6.09 -24.29 4.84
N SER A 422 5.45 -23.74 3.80
CA SER A 422 5.58 -22.31 3.46
C SER A 422 5.01 -21.34 4.51
N ARG A 423 4.19 -21.84 5.45
CA ARG A 423 3.52 -21.05 6.50
C ARG A 423 3.91 -21.42 7.93
N ASP A 424 4.78 -22.42 8.13
CA ASP A 424 5.20 -22.89 9.46
C ASP A 424 5.80 -21.75 10.31
N PHE A 425 6.52 -20.86 9.63
CA PHE A 425 7.14 -19.70 10.26
C PHE A 425 6.13 -18.74 10.91
N ILE A 426 4.87 -18.67 10.45
CA ILE A 426 3.87 -17.71 10.97
C ILE A 426 3.52 -18.04 12.43
N GLN A 427 3.37 -19.32 12.76
CA GLN A 427 3.09 -19.73 14.14
C GLN A 427 4.29 -19.44 15.04
N GLU A 428 5.49 -19.74 14.57
CA GLU A 428 6.72 -19.49 15.31
C GLU A 428 7.00 -17.98 15.49
N ALA A 429 6.72 -17.18 14.46
CA ALA A 429 6.88 -15.73 14.50
C ALA A 429 5.88 -15.05 15.44
N ASN A 430 4.66 -15.57 15.57
CA ASN A 430 3.69 -15.08 16.55
C ASN A 430 4.11 -15.39 17.99
N THR A 431 4.74 -16.54 18.25
CA THR A 431 5.12 -16.93 19.61
C THR A 431 6.41 -16.27 20.08
N LYS A 432 7.36 -16.03 19.16
CA LYS A 432 8.65 -15.39 19.46
C LYS A 432 8.58 -13.86 19.56
N GLY A 433 7.54 -13.25 18.98
CA GLY A 433 7.27 -11.82 19.05
C GLY A 433 8.07 -10.97 18.07
N TRP A 434 7.92 -9.66 18.20
CA TRP A 434 8.39 -8.66 17.22
C TRP A 434 9.91 -8.68 17.00
N ILE A 435 10.71 -9.00 18.04
CA ILE A 435 12.17 -8.85 18.00
C ILE A 435 12.87 -9.76 16.98
N MET A 436 12.19 -10.81 16.51
CA MET A 436 12.66 -11.72 15.46
C MET A 436 12.02 -11.47 14.10
N ALA A 437 11.19 -10.44 13.92
CA ALA A 437 10.48 -10.20 12.67
C ALA A 437 11.40 -10.19 11.43
N GLY A 438 12.60 -9.62 11.56
CA GLY A 438 13.59 -9.57 10.48
C GLY A 438 14.12 -10.93 10.00
N SER A 439 14.12 -11.98 10.84
CA SER A 439 14.61 -13.32 10.42
C SER A 439 13.65 -14.01 9.45
N TYR A 440 12.38 -13.61 9.47
CA TYR A 440 11.34 -14.20 8.64
C TYR A 440 11.18 -13.51 7.29
N PHE A 441 12.04 -12.54 6.95
CA PHE A 441 11.95 -11.79 5.69
C PHE A 441 11.85 -12.68 4.45
N PHE A 442 12.69 -13.72 4.34
CA PHE A 442 12.63 -14.60 3.17
C PHE A 442 11.40 -15.50 3.13
N ASP A 443 10.91 -15.92 4.29
CA ASP A 443 9.67 -16.68 4.38
C ASP A 443 8.49 -15.83 3.90
N LEU A 444 8.45 -14.55 4.29
CA LEU A 444 7.49 -13.56 3.81
C LEU A 444 7.57 -13.40 2.28
N VAL A 445 8.79 -13.31 1.73
CA VAL A 445 9.00 -13.17 0.30
C VAL A 445 8.58 -14.42 -0.48
N LYS A 446 8.87 -15.62 0.03
CA LYS A 446 8.45 -16.89 -0.58
C LYS A 446 6.93 -17.02 -0.61
N LEU A 447 6.26 -16.60 0.48
CA LEU A 447 4.80 -16.56 0.56
C LEU A 447 4.20 -15.60 -0.47
N ASN A 448 4.83 -14.44 -0.66
CA ASN A 448 4.37 -13.39 -1.56
C ASN A 448 4.58 -13.74 -3.05
N GLY A 449 5.77 -14.23 -3.43
CA GLY A 449 6.12 -14.51 -4.83
C GLY A 449 5.28 -15.60 -5.50
N SER A 450 4.63 -16.46 -4.72
CA SER A 450 3.74 -17.52 -5.22
C SER A 450 2.31 -17.02 -5.47
N ALA A 451 1.88 -15.96 -4.80
CA ALA A 451 0.53 -15.42 -4.87
C ALA A 451 0.29 -14.52 -6.10
N VAL A 452 1.35 -14.03 -6.75
CA VAL A 452 1.27 -13.06 -7.86
C VAL A 452 1.58 -13.70 -9.23
N LYS A 453 1.75 -15.02 -9.32
CA LYS A 453 2.16 -15.71 -10.56
C LYS A 453 1.10 -15.74 -11.68
N ASP A 454 -0.16 -15.50 -11.35
CA ASP A 454 -1.25 -15.53 -12.35
C ASP A 454 -1.86 -14.15 -12.56
N GLU A 455 -2.34 -13.92 -13.79
CA GLU A 455 -3.19 -12.79 -14.17
C GLU A 455 -4.22 -12.51 -13.08
N SER A 456 -4.54 -11.23 -12.85
CA SER A 456 -5.46 -10.75 -11.81
C SER A 456 -6.76 -11.57 -11.75
N ASP A 457 -6.81 -12.60 -10.90
CA ASP A 457 -7.99 -13.40 -10.64
C ASP A 457 -8.96 -12.53 -9.83
N PHE A 458 -10.03 -12.08 -10.47
CA PHE A 458 -11.08 -11.30 -9.83
C PHE A 458 -12.13 -12.23 -9.16
N ASP A 459 -12.90 -11.69 -8.21
CA ASP A 459 -14.00 -12.43 -7.59
C ASP A 459 -15.05 -12.78 -8.64
N SER A 460 -15.26 -14.07 -8.89
CA SER A 460 -16.12 -14.59 -9.96
C SER A 460 -17.46 -15.14 -9.47
N ASP A 461 -17.62 -15.37 -8.16
CA ASP A 461 -18.86 -15.86 -7.54
C ASP A 461 -19.40 -14.83 -6.55
N THR A 462 -19.59 -13.61 -7.04
CA THR A 462 -19.96 -12.46 -6.21
C THR A 462 -21.41 -12.53 -5.74
N GLY A 463 -22.32 -13.04 -6.58
CA GLY A 463 -23.77 -12.93 -6.41
C GLY A 463 -24.34 -11.53 -6.69
N LEU A 464 -23.49 -10.56 -7.04
CA LEU A 464 -23.87 -9.16 -7.31
C LEU A 464 -24.63 -9.01 -8.63
N ASP A 465 -24.49 -9.96 -9.56
CA ASP A 465 -25.23 -10.00 -10.83
C ASP A 465 -26.75 -9.99 -10.64
N ASN A 466 -27.23 -10.54 -9.53
CA ASN A 466 -28.66 -10.60 -9.20
C ASN A 466 -29.19 -9.30 -8.57
N SER A 467 -28.32 -8.30 -8.38
CA SER A 467 -28.72 -6.99 -7.85
C SER A 467 -29.62 -6.26 -8.84
N ASN A 468 -30.68 -5.65 -8.34
CA ASN A 468 -31.70 -5.04 -9.18
C ASN A 468 -31.98 -3.60 -8.77
N PHE A 469 -32.15 -2.75 -9.77
CA PHE A 469 -32.52 -1.35 -9.62
C PHE A 469 -33.43 -0.93 -10.77
N ASP A 470 -34.58 -0.33 -10.43
CA ASP A 470 -35.53 0.20 -11.40
C ASP A 470 -35.98 1.59 -10.95
N PRO A 471 -35.57 2.67 -11.64
CA PRO A 471 -35.91 4.04 -11.25
C PRO A 471 -37.41 4.34 -11.36
N ALA A 472 -38.17 3.55 -12.14
CA ALA A 472 -39.61 3.72 -12.25
C ALA A 472 -40.36 3.33 -10.96
N GLN A 473 -39.74 2.59 -10.03
CA GLN A 473 -40.37 2.25 -8.74
C GLN A 473 -40.77 3.49 -7.93
N LEU A 474 -40.09 4.62 -8.12
CA LEU A 474 -40.43 5.90 -7.49
C LEU A 474 -41.76 6.48 -7.99
N THR A 475 -42.11 6.25 -9.25
CA THR A 475 -43.25 6.88 -9.93
C THR A 475 -44.39 5.90 -10.19
N LYS A 476 -44.16 4.59 -10.17
CA LYS A 476 -45.18 3.52 -10.27
C LYS A 476 -46.40 3.70 -9.35
N PRO A 477 -46.26 4.18 -8.10
CA PRO A 477 -47.41 4.36 -7.21
C PRO A 477 -48.38 5.48 -7.63
N PHE A 478 -47.98 6.34 -8.57
CA PHE A 478 -48.71 7.53 -8.98
C PHE A 478 -49.53 7.25 -10.25
N GLY A 479 -50.77 7.74 -10.28
CA GLY A 479 -51.70 7.46 -11.38
C GLY A 479 -53.07 8.11 -11.16
N LYS A 480 -54.15 7.45 -11.59
CA LYS A 480 -55.51 7.91 -11.28
C LYS A 480 -55.82 7.83 -9.78
N THR A 481 -55.27 6.83 -9.10
CA THR A 481 -55.34 6.61 -7.65
C THR A 481 -54.00 6.05 -7.16
N CYS A 482 -53.63 6.36 -5.92
CA CYS A 482 -52.41 5.84 -5.31
C CYS A 482 -52.54 4.33 -5.06
N GLN A 483 -51.70 3.50 -5.70
CA GLN A 483 -51.78 2.03 -5.63
C GLN A 483 -50.39 1.38 -5.54
N GLY A 484 -50.33 0.12 -5.10
CA GLY A 484 -49.10 -0.68 -5.00
C GLY A 484 -48.39 -0.62 -3.64
N THR A 485 -47.21 -1.24 -3.56
CA THR A 485 -46.43 -1.42 -2.32
C THR A 485 -46.07 -0.09 -1.66
N TYR A 486 -45.80 0.95 -2.45
CA TYR A 486 -45.41 2.29 -1.97
C TYR A 486 -46.56 3.32 -2.04
N ALA A 487 -47.83 2.89 -2.00
CA ALA A 487 -48.99 3.80 -2.10
C ALA A 487 -48.99 4.92 -1.03
N LEU A 488 -48.43 4.66 0.16
CA LEU A 488 -48.28 5.67 1.22
C LEU A 488 -47.38 6.84 0.79
N LEU A 489 -46.36 6.60 -0.05
CA LEU A 489 -45.53 7.66 -0.63
C LEU A 489 -46.36 8.57 -1.54
N CYS A 490 -47.22 7.99 -2.38
CA CYS A 490 -48.13 8.74 -3.25
C CYS A 490 -49.12 9.59 -2.44
N ASN A 491 -49.63 9.06 -1.32
CA ASN A 491 -50.49 9.82 -0.40
C ASN A 491 -49.75 11.01 0.22
N TRP A 492 -48.49 10.84 0.65
CA TRP A 492 -47.68 11.92 1.19
C TRP A 492 -47.43 13.05 0.19
N PHE A 493 -47.33 12.73 -1.10
CA PHE A 493 -47.20 13.70 -2.19
C PHE A 493 -48.54 14.15 -2.80
N GLN A 494 -49.69 13.78 -2.22
CA GLN A 494 -51.03 14.12 -2.72
C GLN A 494 -51.23 13.77 -4.21
N ASN A 495 -50.73 12.60 -4.62
CA ASN A 495 -50.76 12.13 -6.01
C ASN A 495 -50.02 13.04 -7.03
N LYS A 496 -49.10 13.90 -6.57
CA LYS A 496 -48.22 14.72 -7.45
C LYS A 496 -46.84 14.06 -7.57
N SER A 497 -46.50 13.60 -8.77
CA SER A 497 -45.24 12.88 -9.01
C SER A 497 -44.06 13.77 -9.41
N ASP A 498 -44.26 15.07 -9.69
CA ASP A 498 -43.26 15.98 -10.27
C ASP A 498 -41.88 15.90 -9.60
N LYS A 499 -41.87 15.90 -8.26
CA LYS A 499 -40.65 15.83 -7.44
C LYS A 499 -39.92 14.50 -7.55
N LEU A 500 -40.64 13.40 -7.69
CA LEU A 500 -40.07 12.06 -7.83
C LEU A 500 -39.69 11.75 -9.29
N VAL A 501 -40.42 12.33 -10.24
CA VAL A 501 -40.05 12.33 -11.67
C VAL A 501 -38.72 13.04 -11.88
N GLN A 502 -38.42 14.09 -11.12
CA GLN A 502 -37.08 14.71 -11.13
C GLN A 502 -35.98 13.75 -10.67
N VAL A 503 -36.21 13.00 -9.58
CA VAL A 503 -35.24 12.00 -9.09
C VAL A 503 -35.03 10.90 -10.14
N GLN A 504 -36.10 10.42 -10.76
CA GLN A 504 -36.03 9.49 -11.88
C GLN A 504 -35.24 10.08 -13.06
N SER A 505 -35.50 11.35 -13.41
CA SER A 505 -34.82 12.04 -14.51
C SER A 505 -33.34 12.28 -14.25
N LEU A 506 -32.91 12.50 -13.01
CA LEU A 506 -31.48 12.56 -12.68
C LEU A 506 -30.78 11.21 -12.97
N ILE A 507 -31.49 10.10 -12.80
CA ILE A 507 -30.94 8.76 -12.97
C ILE A 507 -30.88 8.35 -14.44
N ASN A 508 -32.01 8.43 -15.15
CA ASN A 508 -32.12 7.94 -16.53
C ASN A 508 -32.44 9.03 -17.57
N GLY A 509 -32.66 10.28 -17.19
CA GLY A 509 -32.97 11.38 -18.11
C GLY A 509 -34.42 11.47 -18.56
N ALA A 510 -35.28 10.49 -18.26
CA ALA A 510 -36.68 10.48 -18.70
C ALA A 510 -37.63 10.93 -17.57
N PRO A 511 -38.59 11.84 -17.85
CA PRO A 511 -38.88 12.51 -19.12
C PRO A 511 -38.20 13.88 -19.29
N ALA A 512 -37.41 14.36 -18.32
CA ALA A 512 -36.96 15.77 -18.30
C ALA A 512 -36.00 16.15 -19.44
N LEU A 513 -35.20 15.20 -19.95
CA LEU A 513 -34.23 15.44 -21.03
C LEU A 513 -34.66 14.83 -22.37
N SER A 514 -35.25 13.64 -22.35
CA SER A 514 -35.81 12.97 -23.52
C SER A 514 -36.94 12.01 -23.12
N GLN A 515 -37.79 11.63 -24.08
CA GLN A 515 -38.91 10.71 -23.85
C GLN A 515 -38.45 9.33 -23.35
N ASP A 516 -37.40 8.79 -23.96
CA ASP A 516 -36.88 7.44 -23.65
C ASP A 516 -35.70 7.43 -22.68
N GLY A 517 -35.10 8.59 -22.40
CA GLY A 517 -33.92 8.70 -21.55
C GLY A 517 -32.69 7.95 -22.07
N VAL A 518 -31.77 7.63 -21.17
CA VAL A 518 -30.66 6.70 -21.36
C VAL A 518 -31.12 5.31 -20.91
N LYS A 519 -30.94 4.30 -21.76
CA LYS A 519 -31.18 2.90 -21.37
C LYS A 519 -30.19 2.51 -20.27
N GLN A 520 -30.57 1.56 -19.43
CA GLN A 520 -29.64 0.98 -18.45
C GLN A 520 -28.37 0.51 -19.19
N PRO A 521 -27.17 0.98 -18.81
CA PRO A 521 -25.94 0.58 -19.47
C PRO A 521 -25.76 -0.93 -19.37
N ASP A 522 -25.46 -1.59 -20.50
CA ASP A 522 -24.87 -2.92 -20.46
C ASP A 522 -23.48 -2.78 -19.84
N LEU A 523 -23.14 -3.58 -18.84
CA LEU A 523 -21.84 -3.52 -18.15
C LEU A 523 -20.89 -4.63 -18.62
N SER A 524 -21.32 -5.45 -19.57
CA SER A 524 -20.48 -6.42 -20.23
C SER A 524 -19.39 -5.72 -21.07
N PRO A 525 -18.24 -6.38 -21.31
CA PRO A 525 -17.21 -5.85 -22.17
C PRO A 525 -17.71 -5.70 -23.61
N ASP A 526 -17.79 -4.45 -24.08
CA ASP A 526 -18.14 -4.12 -25.45
C ASP A 526 -17.07 -3.19 -26.04
N PRO A 527 -16.25 -3.66 -27.00
CA PRO A 527 -15.23 -2.83 -27.62
C PRO A 527 -15.81 -1.71 -28.49
N LYS A 528 -17.09 -1.81 -28.91
CA LYS A 528 -17.80 -0.80 -29.68
C LYS A 528 -18.73 0.08 -28.82
N ARG A 529 -18.57 0.04 -27.49
CA ARG A 529 -19.33 0.90 -26.57
C ARG A 529 -19.23 2.35 -27.02
N ALA A 530 -20.38 2.93 -27.36
CA ALA A 530 -20.51 4.34 -27.70
C ALA A 530 -20.64 5.17 -26.43
N TYR A 531 -20.03 6.35 -26.42
CA TYR A 531 -20.23 7.34 -25.37
C TYR A 531 -21.65 7.93 -25.42
N VAL A 532 -22.17 8.33 -24.26
CA VAL A 532 -23.43 9.08 -24.16
C VAL A 532 -23.12 10.57 -24.31
N GLU A 533 -23.73 11.19 -25.31
CA GLU A 533 -23.50 12.58 -25.68
C GLU A 533 -24.57 13.55 -25.16
N GLY A 534 -24.30 14.84 -25.30
CA GLY A 534 -25.23 15.92 -24.97
C GLY A 534 -25.64 15.97 -23.49
N PRO A 535 -26.83 16.51 -23.18
CA PRO A 535 -27.34 16.63 -21.81
C PRO A 535 -27.52 15.28 -21.09
N LEU A 536 -27.73 14.19 -21.85
CA LEU A 536 -27.92 12.84 -21.32
C LEU A 536 -26.67 12.28 -20.63
N SER A 537 -25.48 12.79 -20.98
CA SER A 537 -24.21 12.47 -20.29
C SER A 537 -24.22 12.81 -18.79
N SER A 538 -25.06 13.77 -18.39
CA SER A 538 -25.18 14.23 -16.99
C SER A 538 -26.29 13.50 -16.22
N THR A 539 -26.70 12.33 -16.72
CA THR A 539 -27.52 11.37 -15.97
C THR A 539 -26.62 10.36 -15.27
N VAL A 540 -27.10 9.69 -14.23
CA VAL A 540 -26.34 8.61 -13.57
C VAL A 540 -25.98 7.50 -14.58
N TYR A 541 -26.93 7.11 -15.44
CA TYR A 541 -26.69 6.08 -16.45
C TYR A 541 -25.68 6.54 -17.51
N GLY A 542 -25.75 7.79 -17.94
CA GLY A 542 -24.77 8.39 -18.86
C GLY A 542 -23.37 8.44 -18.27
N PHE A 543 -23.23 8.87 -17.02
CA PHE A 543 -21.95 8.91 -16.30
C PHE A 543 -21.33 7.53 -16.18
N ILE A 544 -22.11 6.52 -15.78
CA ILE A 544 -21.60 5.14 -15.64
C ILE A 544 -21.13 4.61 -16.99
N ASN A 545 -21.93 4.77 -18.06
CA ASN A 545 -21.53 4.31 -19.39
C ASN A 545 -20.23 4.97 -19.87
N ASN A 546 -20.10 6.29 -19.67
CA ASN A 546 -18.92 7.04 -20.07
C ASN A 546 -17.69 6.70 -19.22
N SER A 547 -17.86 6.51 -17.91
CA SER A 547 -16.77 6.13 -16.99
C SER A 547 -16.21 4.74 -17.33
N MET A 548 -17.06 3.82 -17.76
CA MET A 548 -16.66 2.48 -18.22
C MET A 548 -15.81 2.50 -19.49
N MET A 549 -15.79 3.62 -20.23
CA MET A 549 -14.93 3.76 -21.40
C MET A 549 -13.50 4.22 -21.03
N VAL A 550 -13.28 4.70 -19.81
CA VAL A 550 -11.97 5.20 -19.36
C VAL A 550 -11.04 4.02 -19.10
N GLN A 551 -9.93 4.00 -19.83
CA GLN A 551 -8.83 3.07 -19.63
C GLN A 551 -7.79 3.76 -18.76
N LEU A 552 -7.72 3.33 -17.49
CA LEU A 552 -6.72 3.84 -16.57
C LEU A 552 -5.32 3.52 -17.09
N PRO A 553 -4.35 4.45 -16.96
CA PRO A 553 -2.97 4.11 -17.25
C PRO A 553 -2.56 2.96 -16.32
N GLY A 554 -2.20 1.81 -16.90
CA GLY A 554 -1.66 0.69 -16.14
C GLY A 554 -0.45 1.14 -15.31
N GLN A 555 -0.12 0.39 -14.25
CA GLN A 555 0.96 0.73 -13.34
C GLN A 555 2.26 1.10 -14.11
N PRO A 556 2.92 2.22 -13.80
CA PRO A 556 4.23 2.49 -14.40
C PRO A 556 5.22 1.38 -14.02
N GLY A 557 6.00 0.89 -14.98
CA GLY A 557 7.05 -0.10 -14.73
C GLY A 557 6.68 -1.59 -14.88
N ILE A 558 5.42 -1.94 -15.18
CA ILE A 558 5.02 -3.34 -15.51
C ILE A 558 5.23 -3.73 -16.98
N LYS A 559 5.55 -2.77 -17.87
CA LYS A 559 5.95 -3.09 -19.25
C LYS A 559 7.44 -3.44 -19.24
N PRO A 560 7.87 -4.52 -19.93
CA PRO A 560 9.27 -4.85 -20.03
C PRO A 560 10.03 -3.67 -20.63
N LEU A 561 11.06 -3.21 -19.91
CA LEU A 561 11.89 -2.11 -20.35
C LEU A 561 12.60 -2.50 -21.65
N THR A 562 12.36 -1.71 -22.70
CA THR A 562 13.09 -1.85 -23.96
C THR A 562 14.28 -0.90 -23.94
N PHE A 563 15.48 -1.44 -23.80
CA PHE A 563 16.69 -0.65 -23.92
C PHE A 563 16.96 -0.36 -25.39
N ALA A 564 16.72 0.88 -25.82
CA ALA A 564 17.09 1.33 -27.16
C ALA A 564 18.63 1.28 -27.31
N ASN A 565 19.12 0.42 -28.22
CA ASN A 565 20.53 0.36 -28.65
C ASN A 565 21.58 0.27 -27.52
N LEU A 566 21.65 -0.87 -26.84
CA LEU A 566 22.76 -1.15 -25.93
C LEU A 566 24.09 -1.26 -26.70
N ILE A 567 25.10 -0.55 -26.17
CA ILE A 567 26.50 -0.40 -26.59
C ILE A 567 26.98 -1.46 -27.61
N ASN A 568 27.21 -1.03 -28.85
CA ASN A 568 27.87 -1.84 -29.87
C ASN A 568 29.38 -1.61 -29.76
N PHE A 569 30.06 -2.50 -29.02
CA PHE A 569 31.52 -2.47 -28.92
C PHE A 569 32.14 -2.92 -30.24
N LYS A 570 32.67 -1.95 -31.01
CA LYS A 570 33.54 -2.23 -32.17
C LYS A 570 34.98 -2.03 -31.72
N VAL A 571 35.67 -3.12 -31.40
CA VAL A 571 37.11 -3.10 -31.13
C VAL A 571 37.83 -3.32 -32.47
N ASP A 572 38.64 -2.35 -32.90
CA ASP A 572 39.51 -2.48 -34.08
C ASP A 572 40.83 -3.12 -33.65
N THR A 573 41.07 -4.33 -34.16
CA THR A 573 42.24 -5.17 -33.90
C THR A 573 43.11 -5.35 -35.14
N SER A 574 43.13 -4.34 -36.03
CA SER A 574 43.95 -4.38 -37.25
C SER A 574 45.42 -4.72 -36.95
N LEU A 575 45.92 -5.76 -37.64
CA LEU A 575 47.28 -6.27 -37.50
C LEU A 575 48.28 -5.33 -38.18
N TYR A 576 49.39 -5.02 -37.51
CA TYR A 576 50.42 -4.13 -38.05
C TYR A 576 51.41 -4.90 -38.93
N TYR A 577 51.26 -4.82 -40.25
CA TYR A 577 52.22 -5.39 -41.19
C TYR A 577 53.42 -4.44 -41.43
N MET A 578 54.64 -4.99 -41.43
CA MET A 578 55.83 -4.21 -41.76
C MET A 578 55.81 -3.80 -43.23
N LYS A 579 55.96 -2.49 -43.47
CA LYS A 579 56.07 -1.87 -44.79
C LYS A 579 57.52 -1.96 -45.30
N HIS A 580 57.67 -1.92 -46.62
CA HIS A 580 58.98 -1.77 -47.27
C HIS A 580 59.66 -0.49 -46.80
N GLN A 581 60.97 -0.54 -46.53
CA GLN A 581 61.80 0.62 -46.16
C GLN A 581 62.89 0.81 -47.20
N ASP A 582 63.14 2.03 -47.65
CA ASP A 582 64.23 2.30 -48.58
C ASP A 582 65.49 2.69 -47.80
N PHE A 583 66.61 2.02 -48.08
CA PHE A 583 67.89 2.25 -47.40
C PHE A 583 68.85 3.08 -48.26
N ASP A 584 69.48 4.07 -47.64
CA ASP A 584 70.44 4.95 -48.33
C ASP A 584 71.77 4.21 -48.66
N CYS A 585 72.43 4.62 -49.75
CA CYS A 585 73.61 3.94 -50.27
C CYS A 585 74.87 4.34 -49.49
N GLY A 586 75.21 3.56 -48.45
CA GLY A 586 76.55 3.56 -47.86
C GLY A 586 77.59 2.97 -48.83
N ARG A 587 78.26 3.81 -49.63
CA ARG A 587 79.25 3.39 -50.63
C ARG A 587 80.54 2.90 -49.97
N VAL A 588 80.93 1.65 -50.23
CA VAL A 588 82.23 1.11 -49.87
C VAL A 588 83.03 0.89 -51.16
N LYS A 589 84.27 1.40 -51.20
CA LYS A 589 85.14 1.37 -52.39
C LYS A 589 86.33 0.44 -52.10
N ILE A 590 86.51 -0.60 -52.91
CA ILE A 590 87.67 -1.49 -52.84
C ILE A 590 88.32 -1.54 -54.23
N LEU A 591 89.58 -1.12 -54.30
CA LEU A 591 90.52 -0.92 -55.43
C LEU A 591 89.98 -0.69 -56.86
N PHE A 592 89.04 -1.49 -57.38
CA PHE A 592 88.49 -1.36 -58.73
C PHE A 592 86.95 -1.38 -58.82
N PHE A 593 86.22 -1.56 -57.71
CA PHE A 593 84.74 -1.53 -57.71
C PHE A 593 84.20 -0.76 -56.48
N SER A 594 83.13 0.02 -56.69
CA SER A 594 82.35 0.65 -55.62
C SER A 594 80.95 0.04 -55.59
N PHE A 595 80.51 -0.42 -54.42
CA PHE A 595 79.17 -0.99 -54.26
C PHE A 595 78.42 -0.38 -53.07
N CYS A 596 77.09 -0.37 -53.15
CA CYS A 596 76.21 0.19 -52.14
C CYS A 596 75.96 -0.84 -51.03
N LEU A 597 76.94 -1.07 -50.14
CA LEU A 597 76.81 -2.07 -49.08
C LEU A 597 75.61 -1.77 -48.17
N GLY A 598 75.39 -0.51 -47.78
CA GLY A 598 74.28 -0.12 -46.91
C GLY A 598 72.90 -0.45 -47.51
N ARG A 599 72.66 -0.06 -48.77
CA ARG A 599 71.42 -0.37 -49.48
C ARG A 599 71.25 -1.87 -49.73
N MET A 600 72.32 -2.54 -50.15
CA MET A 600 72.29 -3.99 -50.42
C MET A 600 72.01 -4.81 -49.15
N MET A 601 72.63 -4.44 -48.02
CA MET A 601 72.40 -5.09 -46.73
C MET A 601 71.02 -4.73 -46.16
N GLY A 602 70.59 -3.48 -46.25
CA GLY A 602 69.26 -3.05 -45.81
C GLY A 602 68.14 -3.76 -46.59
N ASP A 603 68.24 -3.80 -47.92
CA ASP A 603 67.26 -4.50 -48.76
C ASP A 603 67.26 -6.00 -48.49
N LEU A 604 68.42 -6.63 -48.33
CA LEU A 604 68.50 -8.06 -48.01
C LEU A 604 67.93 -8.36 -46.62
N PHE A 605 68.44 -7.72 -45.57
CA PHE A 605 68.08 -8.06 -44.21
C PHE A 605 66.69 -7.55 -43.83
N TYR A 606 66.35 -6.28 -44.08
CA TYR A 606 65.04 -5.76 -43.68
C TYR A 606 63.94 -6.12 -44.68
N ASN A 607 64.10 -5.79 -45.96
CA ASN A 607 63.01 -5.99 -46.94
C ASN A 607 62.83 -7.47 -47.33
N TYR A 608 63.92 -8.21 -47.47
CA TYR A 608 63.87 -9.59 -47.94
C TYR A 608 63.78 -10.64 -46.82
N VAL A 609 64.44 -10.40 -45.67
CA VAL A 609 64.43 -11.33 -44.55
C VAL A 609 63.40 -10.91 -43.48
N PHE A 610 63.61 -9.80 -42.78
CA PHE A 610 62.78 -9.44 -41.62
C PHE A 610 61.33 -9.15 -41.98
N ARG A 611 61.06 -8.35 -43.03
CA ARG A 611 59.69 -8.04 -43.47
C ARG A 611 58.95 -9.31 -43.88
N TYR A 612 59.57 -10.19 -44.65
CA TYR A 612 58.95 -11.44 -45.08
C TYR A 612 58.71 -12.38 -43.90
N VAL A 613 59.72 -12.61 -43.05
CA VAL A 613 59.61 -13.50 -41.90
C VAL A 613 58.56 -12.98 -40.90
N TYR A 614 58.58 -11.69 -40.59
CA TYR A 614 57.61 -11.07 -39.68
C TYR A 614 56.19 -11.07 -40.25
N ASN A 615 56.00 -10.64 -41.51
CA ASN A 615 54.67 -10.65 -42.13
C ASN A 615 54.15 -12.08 -42.34
N PHE A 616 55.03 -13.06 -42.58
CA PHE A 616 54.68 -14.49 -42.63
C PHE A 616 54.19 -14.99 -41.27
N PHE A 617 54.93 -14.70 -40.19
CA PHE A 617 54.50 -15.05 -38.84
C PHE A 617 53.22 -14.32 -38.43
N LEU A 618 53.06 -13.03 -38.77
CA LEU A 618 51.82 -12.30 -38.54
C LEU A 618 50.66 -12.80 -39.41
N ALA A 619 50.89 -13.28 -40.62
CA ALA A 619 49.83 -13.87 -41.43
C ALA A 619 49.35 -15.22 -40.86
N ILE A 620 50.27 -16.01 -40.30
CA ILE A 620 49.93 -17.30 -39.65
C ILE A 620 49.25 -17.08 -38.31
N PHE A 621 49.79 -16.22 -37.46
CA PHE A 621 49.31 -16.03 -36.09
C PHE A 621 48.31 -14.89 -35.93
N GLY A 622 48.23 -13.96 -36.87
CA GLY A 622 47.44 -12.74 -36.72
C GLY A 622 45.96 -12.99 -36.54
N GLU A 623 45.37 -13.92 -37.30
CA GLU A 623 43.95 -14.29 -37.16
C GLU A 623 43.67 -14.94 -35.79
N MET A 624 44.61 -15.75 -35.30
CA MET A 624 44.53 -16.38 -33.98
C MET A 624 44.70 -15.37 -32.84
N ILE A 625 45.66 -14.44 -32.97
CA ILE A 625 45.86 -13.32 -32.03
C ILE A 625 44.58 -12.47 -31.94
N ASN A 626 44.01 -12.13 -33.10
CA ASN A 626 42.79 -11.33 -33.19
C ASN A 626 41.60 -12.06 -32.54
N SER A 627 41.40 -13.33 -32.88
CA SER A 627 40.34 -14.17 -32.32
C SER A 627 40.45 -14.30 -30.81
N ILE A 628 41.65 -14.52 -30.27
CA ILE A 628 41.89 -14.59 -28.83
C ILE A 628 41.63 -13.24 -28.17
N VAL A 629 42.24 -12.14 -28.65
CA VAL A 629 42.04 -10.82 -28.04
C VAL A 629 40.56 -10.40 -28.07
N MET A 630 39.86 -10.66 -29.18
CA MET A 630 38.43 -10.38 -29.29
C MET A 630 37.59 -11.26 -28.38
N ALA A 631 37.90 -12.56 -28.25
CA ALA A 631 37.20 -13.44 -27.31
C ALA A 631 37.35 -12.96 -25.85
N PHE A 632 38.56 -12.55 -25.43
CA PHE A 632 38.83 -12.09 -24.06
C PHE A 632 38.17 -10.74 -23.73
N LEU A 633 37.90 -9.89 -24.72
CA LEU A 633 37.20 -8.62 -24.53
C LEU A 633 35.68 -8.78 -24.68
N MET A 634 35.23 -9.45 -25.74
CA MET A 634 33.82 -9.53 -26.10
C MET A 634 33.03 -10.50 -25.22
N ILE A 635 33.59 -11.67 -24.87
CA ILE A 635 32.84 -12.68 -24.12
C ILE A 635 32.41 -12.16 -22.73
N PRO A 636 33.29 -11.54 -21.92
CA PRO A 636 32.87 -10.96 -20.65
C PRO A 636 31.85 -9.83 -20.84
N LEU A 637 32.09 -8.92 -21.80
CA LEU A 637 31.19 -7.79 -22.07
C LEU A 637 29.80 -8.24 -22.50
N GLN A 638 29.71 -9.22 -23.39
CA GLN A 638 28.46 -9.79 -23.86
C GLN A 638 27.74 -10.56 -22.74
N GLY A 639 28.47 -11.37 -21.96
CA GLY A 639 27.91 -12.05 -20.80
C GLY A 639 27.30 -11.09 -19.78
N MET A 640 27.98 -9.98 -19.46
CA MET A 640 27.40 -8.96 -18.57
C MET A 640 26.14 -8.33 -19.14
N LYS A 641 26.16 -8.01 -20.43
CA LYS A 641 25.02 -7.42 -21.13
C LYS A 641 23.81 -8.37 -21.08
N ASP A 642 24.01 -9.64 -21.41
CA ASP A 642 22.91 -10.60 -21.50
C ASP A 642 22.32 -10.88 -20.11
N ILE A 643 23.16 -11.05 -19.09
CA ILE A 643 22.73 -11.19 -17.68
C ILE A 643 21.97 -9.95 -17.22
N PHE A 644 22.45 -8.76 -17.56
CA PHE A 644 21.79 -7.50 -17.21
C PHE A 644 20.41 -7.38 -17.86
N ILE A 645 20.28 -7.71 -19.15
CA ILE A 645 18.99 -7.67 -19.86
C ILE A 645 18.01 -8.64 -19.21
N VAL A 646 18.41 -9.90 -18.96
CA VAL A 646 17.55 -10.91 -18.32
C VAL A 646 17.14 -10.47 -16.90
N GLY A 647 18.08 -9.91 -16.14
CA GLY A 647 17.84 -9.40 -14.79
C GLY A 647 16.80 -8.26 -14.78
N VAL A 648 16.95 -7.28 -15.68
CA VAL A 648 16.00 -6.17 -15.79
C VAL A 648 14.62 -6.64 -16.29
N GLN A 649 14.57 -7.57 -17.24
CA GLN A 649 13.31 -8.14 -17.70
C GLN A 649 12.57 -8.86 -16.57
N THR A 650 13.29 -9.58 -15.71
CA THR A 650 12.75 -10.25 -14.53
C THR A 650 12.25 -9.25 -13.49
N LEU A 651 12.99 -8.14 -13.28
CA LEU A 651 12.58 -7.05 -12.39
C LEU A 651 11.32 -6.31 -12.87
N ALA A 652 11.08 -6.26 -14.18
CA ALA A 652 9.92 -5.61 -14.77
C ALA A 652 8.64 -6.48 -14.73
N GLN A 653 8.74 -7.74 -14.33
CA GLN A 653 7.56 -8.61 -14.22
C GLN A 653 6.75 -8.26 -12.97
N PRO A 654 5.41 -8.05 -13.10
CA PRO A 654 4.56 -7.79 -11.95
C PRO A 654 4.60 -8.95 -10.96
N GLY A 655 4.72 -8.64 -9.67
CA GLY A 655 4.71 -9.64 -8.60
C GLY A 655 6.04 -10.26 -8.24
N VAL A 656 7.09 -10.02 -9.03
CA VAL A 656 8.44 -10.45 -8.67
C VAL A 656 9.00 -9.53 -7.58
N ASN A 657 9.48 -10.12 -6.48
CA ASN A 657 10.16 -9.35 -5.46
C ASN A 657 11.52 -8.86 -6.01
N PRO A 658 11.81 -7.54 -5.98
CA PRO A 658 13.02 -7.00 -6.58
C PRO A 658 14.30 -7.51 -5.92
N ILE A 659 14.30 -7.81 -4.62
CA ILE A 659 15.46 -8.36 -3.92
C ILE A 659 15.78 -9.76 -4.41
N VAL A 660 14.77 -10.59 -4.67
CA VAL A 660 14.96 -11.94 -5.22
C VAL A 660 15.42 -11.90 -6.66
N ALA A 661 14.86 -11.01 -7.48
CA ALA A 661 15.31 -10.82 -8.86
C ALA A 661 16.78 -10.38 -8.92
N LEU A 662 17.18 -9.45 -8.05
CA LEU A 662 18.59 -9.05 -7.91
C LEU A 662 19.47 -10.21 -7.44
N ALA A 663 18.98 -11.05 -6.52
CA ALA A 663 19.73 -12.21 -6.05
C ALA A 663 19.97 -13.26 -7.16
N ASN A 664 18.95 -13.51 -7.98
CA ASN A 664 19.05 -14.37 -9.15
C ASN A 664 20.03 -13.78 -10.17
N MET A 665 19.99 -12.47 -10.41
CA MET A 665 20.95 -11.77 -11.27
C MET A 665 22.39 -11.90 -10.74
N GLY A 666 22.61 -11.73 -9.44
CA GLY A 666 23.92 -11.93 -8.82
C GLY A 666 24.43 -13.37 -8.96
N THR A 667 23.55 -14.35 -8.79
CA THR A 667 23.86 -15.77 -8.97
C THR A 667 24.25 -16.07 -10.43
N MET A 668 23.59 -15.44 -11.40
CA MET A 668 23.97 -15.52 -12.81
C MET A 668 25.38 -14.96 -13.05
N TYR A 669 25.74 -13.81 -12.46
CA TYR A 669 27.10 -13.26 -12.57
C TYR A 669 28.16 -14.21 -11.97
N ILE A 670 27.90 -14.78 -10.79
CA ILE A 670 28.84 -15.71 -10.13
C ILE A 670 29.01 -16.97 -10.98
N ASN A 671 27.91 -17.59 -11.42
CA ASN A 671 27.94 -18.81 -12.22
C ASN A 671 28.58 -18.58 -13.58
N PHE A 672 28.29 -17.45 -14.24
CA PHE A 672 28.93 -17.07 -15.49
C PHE A 672 30.43 -16.88 -15.32
N SER A 673 30.86 -16.18 -14.26
CA SER A 673 32.28 -15.97 -13.95
C SER A 673 33.01 -17.30 -13.71
N GLY A 674 32.41 -18.21 -12.94
CA GLY A 674 32.96 -19.54 -12.69
C GLY A 674 33.03 -20.39 -13.96
N THR A 675 32.00 -20.36 -14.79
CA THR A 675 31.97 -21.07 -16.08
C THR A 675 33.04 -20.53 -17.02
N LEU A 676 33.13 -19.20 -17.15
CA LEU A 676 34.11 -18.52 -17.99
C LEU A 676 35.55 -18.83 -17.55
N TRP A 677 35.81 -18.85 -16.23
CA TRP A 677 37.10 -19.28 -15.68
C TRP A 677 37.44 -20.72 -16.09
N LEU A 678 36.52 -21.66 -15.88
CA LEU A 678 36.72 -23.08 -16.20
C LEU A 678 36.92 -23.31 -17.70
N THR A 679 36.13 -22.63 -18.54
CA THR A 679 36.25 -22.71 -20.01
C THR A 679 37.61 -22.21 -20.47
N LEU A 680 38.09 -21.08 -19.93
CA LEU A 680 39.38 -20.51 -20.33
C LEU A 680 40.58 -21.31 -19.83
N LEU A 681 40.50 -21.85 -18.62
CA LEU A 681 41.51 -22.78 -18.11
C LEU A 681 41.58 -24.02 -19.01
N ASN A 682 40.44 -24.57 -19.41
CA ASN A 682 40.39 -25.70 -20.34
C ASN A 682 41.01 -25.34 -21.71
N MET A 683 40.68 -24.16 -22.28
CA MET A 683 41.31 -23.69 -23.52
C MET A 683 42.82 -23.52 -23.38
N ALA A 684 43.30 -23.00 -22.25
CA ALA A 684 44.73 -22.85 -21.99
C ALA A 684 45.43 -24.22 -21.96
N VAL A 685 44.87 -25.20 -21.26
CA VAL A 685 45.42 -26.57 -21.19
C VAL A 685 45.42 -27.23 -22.57
N VAL A 686 44.30 -27.20 -23.30
CA VAL A 686 44.20 -27.79 -24.64
C VAL A 686 45.19 -27.13 -25.61
N SER A 687 45.35 -25.81 -25.54
CA SER A 687 46.30 -25.09 -26.39
C SER A 687 47.75 -25.50 -26.14
N SER A 688 48.10 -25.84 -24.89
CA SER A 688 49.46 -26.27 -24.54
C SER A 688 49.83 -27.65 -25.10
N LEU A 689 48.84 -28.45 -25.49
CA LEU A 689 49.03 -29.80 -26.06
C LEU A 689 49.28 -29.78 -27.58
N ILE A 690 49.13 -28.63 -28.25
CA ILE A 690 49.36 -28.50 -29.69
C ILE A 690 50.88 -28.45 -29.96
N PRO A 691 51.46 -29.45 -30.66
CA PRO A 691 52.89 -29.48 -30.93
C PRO A 691 53.35 -28.25 -31.72
N LEU A 692 54.51 -27.68 -31.36
CA LEU A 692 55.18 -26.51 -31.98
C LEU A 692 54.45 -25.16 -31.86
N PHE A 693 53.12 -25.13 -31.94
CA PHE A 693 52.33 -23.90 -31.96
C PHE A 693 51.71 -23.55 -30.59
N GLY A 694 51.54 -24.53 -29.70
CA GLY A 694 50.89 -24.35 -28.39
C GLY A 694 51.59 -23.39 -27.42
N ILE A 695 52.92 -23.32 -27.49
CA ILE A 695 53.73 -22.44 -26.63
C ILE A 695 53.41 -20.96 -26.88
N PHE A 696 53.18 -20.58 -28.15
CA PHE A 696 52.85 -19.20 -28.52
C PHE A 696 51.44 -18.82 -28.08
N ILE A 697 50.48 -19.74 -28.20
CA ILE A 697 49.09 -19.54 -27.76
C ILE A 697 49.04 -19.37 -26.24
N PHE A 698 49.74 -20.25 -25.51
CA PHE A 698 49.80 -20.22 -24.06
C PHE A 698 50.39 -18.90 -23.54
N ALA A 699 51.48 -18.41 -24.13
CA ALA A 699 52.07 -17.13 -23.75
C ALA A 699 51.12 -15.94 -23.99
N LEU A 700 50.36 -15.97 -25.07
CA LEU A 700 49.39 -14.92 -25.40
C LEU A 700 48.20 -14.92 -24.43
N ILE A 701 47.70 -16.10 -24.08
CA ILE A 701 46.65 -16.25 -23.06
C ILE A 701 47.15 -15.71 -21.73
N MET A 702 48.37 -16.06 -21.31
CA MET A 702 48.95 -15.54 -20.05
C MET A 702 49.06 -14.02 -20.02
N MET A 703 49.33 -13.36 -21.15
CA MET A 703 49.35 -11.90 -21.25
C MET A 703 47.96 -11.29 -21.02
N ALA A 704 46.89 -11.97 -21.41
CA ALA A 704 45.51 -11.53 -21.23
C ALA A 704 44.91 -11.87 -19.85
N MET A 705 45.52 -12.78 -19.10
CA MET A 705 45.02 -13.25 -17.79
C MET A 705 44.79 -12.13 -16.75
N PRO A 706 45.64 -11.10 -16.60
CA PRO A 706 45.40 -10.05 -15.62
C PRO A 706 44.10 -9.27 -15.89
N LEU A 707 43.81 -8.99 -17.16
CA LEU A 707 42.56 -8.33 -17.58
C LEU A 707 41.35 -9.22 -17.32
N LEU A 708 41.49 -10.53 -17.58
CA LEU A 708 40.45 -11.50 -17.29
C LEU A 708 40.13 -11.58 -15.80
N MET A 709 41.16 -11.64 -14.95
CA MET A 709 41.00 -11.66 -13.50
C MET A 709 40.36 -10.38 -12.98
N ALA A 710 40.64 -9.23 -13.60
CA ALA A 710 39.93 -8.00 -13.28
C ALA A 710 38.43 -8.10 -13.60
N TRP A 711 38.06 -8.61 -14.79
CA TRP A 711 36.65 -8.80 -15.16
C TRP A 711 35.94 -9.81 -14.25
N ILE A 712 36.53 -10.98 -14.04
CA ILE A 712 35.99 -12.01 -13.14
C ILE A 712 35.85 -11.43 -11.73
N GLY A 713 36.88 -10.74 -11.22
CA GLY A 713 36.85 -10.11 -9.91
C GLY A 713 35.71 -9.10 -9.76
N THR A 714 35.48 -8.25 -10.77
CA THR A 714 34.36 -7.30 -10.76
C THR A 714 33.00 -7.99 -10.81
N MET A 715 32.81 -8.97 -11.70
CA MET A 715 31.55 -9.71 -11.82
C MET A 715 31.23 -10.50 -10.55
N VAL A 716 32.24 -11.16 -9.97
CA VAL A 716 32.10 -11.90 -8.72
C VAL A 716 31.78 -10.93 -7.58
N SER A 717 32.43 -9.77 -7.50
CA SER A 717 32.15 -8.77 -6.46
C SER A 717 30.72 -8.25 -6.55
N ILE A 718 30.28 -7.83 -7.75
CA ILE A 718 28.91 -7.37 -8.00
C ILE A 718 27.92 -8.51 -7.72
N GLY A 719 28.26 -9.73 -8.15
CA GLY A 719 27.50 -10.94 -7.94
C GLY A 719 27.31 -11.26 -6.47
N PHE A 720 28.36 -11.19 -5.64
CA PHE A 720 28.28 -11.44 -4.20
C PHE A 720 27.42 -10.39 -3.49
N VAL A 721 27.60 -9.11 -3.84
CA VAL A 721 26.80 -8.03 -3.26
C VAL A 721 25.32 -8.23 -3.59
N THR A 722 24.99 -8.53 -4.84
CA THR A 722 23.60 -8.68 -5.29
C THR A 722 22.96 -10.02 -4.88
N ALA A 723 23.72 -11.11 -4.82
CA ALA A 723 23.25 -12.44 -4.44
C ALA A 723 23.14 -12.68 -2.93
N TYR A 724 24.03 -12.09 -2.12
CA TYR A 724 24.11 -12.40 -0.69
C TYR A 724 23.96 -11.17 0.22
N TYR A 725 24.65 -10.07 -0.09
CA TYR A 725 24.60 -8.88 0.78
C TYR A 725 23.22 -8.21 0.75
N ILE A 726 22.75 -7.80 -0.43
CA ILE A 726 21.44 -7.14 -0.60
C ILE A 726 20.30 -7.97 0.01
N PRO A 727 20.23 -9.29 -0.22
CA PRO A 727 19.16 -10.10 0.34
C PRO A 727 19.20 -10.23 1.87
N VAL A 728 20.38 -10.15 2.50
CA VAL A 728 20.55 -10.22 3.97
C VAL A 728 20.34 -8.86 4.66
N LEU A 729 20.32 -7.75 3.92
CA LEU A 729 20.15 -6.40 4.48
C LEU A 729 18.92 -6.23 5.39
N PRO A 730 17.70 -6.68 5.05
CA PRO A 730 16.54 -6.51 5.91
C PRO A 730 16.72 -7.16 7.28
N TYR A 731 17.31 -8.36 7.31
CA TYR A 731 17.64 -9.06 8.55
C TYR A 731 18.67 -8.27 9.38
N MET A 732 19.72 -7.75 8.74
CA MET A 732 20.76 -6.97 9.43
C MET A 732 20.20 -5.68 10.03
N ILE A 733 19.40 -4.92 9.27
CA ILE A 733 18.79 -3.67 9.75
C ILE A 733 17.92 -3.94 10.97
N PHE A 734 17.09 -4.99 10.90
CA PHE A 734 16.20 -5.32 12.00
C PHE A 734 16.95 -5.79 13.24
N THR A 735 17.94 -6.67 13.08
CA THR A 735 18.76 -7.17 14.21
C THR A 735 19.55 -6.06 14.88
N PHE A 736 20.19 -5.16 14.13
CA PHE A 736 20.85 -3.98 14.71
C PHE A 736 19.84 -3.03 15.37
N GLY A 737 18.63 -2.90 14.83
CA GLY A 737 17.52 -2.19 15.48
C GLY A 737 17.16 -2.79 16.84
N SER A 738 17.03 -4.12 16.92
CA SER A 738 16.77 -4.84 18.18
C SER A 738 17.89 -4.65 19.21
N PHE A 739 19.16 -4.68 18.78
CA PHE A 739 20.30 -4.39 19.66
C PHE A 739 20.30 -2.93 20.13
N ALA A 740 20.05 -1.98 19.24
CA ALA A 740 19.96 -0.57 19.58
C ALA A 740 18.82 -0.31 20.58
N TRP A 741 17.68 -0.97 20.40
CA TRP A 741 16.57 -0.93 21.36
C TRP A 741 16.98 -1.47 22.74
N LEU A 742 17.66 -2.62 22.82
CA LEU A 742 18.17 -3.14 24.09
C LEU A 742 19.15 -2.18 24.78
N ILE A 743 20.05 -1.55 24.03
CA ILE A 743 20.98 -0.54 24.56
C ILE A 743 20.20 0.67 25.10
N ALA A 744 19.21 1.16 24.36
CA ALA A 744 18.36 2.27 24.80
C ALA A 744 17.60 1.95 26.09
N VAL A 745 17.17 0.69 26.29
CA VAL A 745 16.56 0.24 27.55
C VAL A 745 17.56 0.32 28.71
N ILE A 746 18.81 -0.11 28.51
CA ILE A 746 19.86 0.00 29.53
C ILE A 746 20.11 1.46 29.90
N GLU A 747 20.25 2.33 28.90
CA GLU A 747 20.45 3.77 29.11
C GLU A 747 19.26 4.40 29.87
N ALA A 748 18.03 4.04 29.51
CA ALA A 748 16.82 4.49 30.20
C ALA A 748 16.79 4.03 31.66
N MET A 749 17.21 2.80 31.95
CA MET A 749 17.27 2.27 33.32
C MET A 749 18.31 2.97 34.20
N VAL A 750 19.43 3.40 33.61
CA VAL A 750 20.45 4.21 34.30
C VAL A 750 19.98 5.67 34.46
N ALA A 751 19.29 6.22 33.46
CA ALA A 751 18.78 7.59 33.49
C ALA A 751 17.56 7.75 34.43
N ALA A 752 16.74 6.72 34.63
CA ALA A 752 15.49 6.80 35.40
C ALA A 752 15.67 7.39 36.81
N PRO A 753 16.65 6.97 37.64
CA PRO A 753 16.91 7.62 38.93
C PRO A 753 17.37 9.07 38.79
N ILE A 754 18.14 9.42 37.76
CA ILE A 754 18.60 10.80 37.52
C ILE A 754 17.41 11.70 37.18
N VAL A 755 16.46 11.20 36.38
CA VAL A 755 15.21 11.91 36.08
C VAL A 755 14.39 12.12 37.36
N ALA A 756 14.26 11.10 38.21
CA ALA A 756 13.59 11.25 39.49
C ALA A 756 14.29 12.25 40.42
N LEU A 757 15.63 12.32 40.38
CA LEU A 757 16.40 13.34 41.08
C LEU A 757 16.12 14.74 40.53
N GLY A 758 16.04 14.93 39.20
CA GLY A 758 15.68 16.21 38.59
C GLY A 758 14.31 16.72 39.04
N VAL A 759 13.34 15.81 39.19
CA VAL A 759 12.03 16.13 39.78
C VAL A 759 12.17 16.71 41.20
N THR A 760 13.21 16.38 41.98
CA THR A 760 13.37 16.98 43.31
C THR A 760 13.80 18.45 43.31
N HIS A 761 14.22 19.00 42.16
CA HIS A 761 14.74 20.36 42.03
C HIS A 761 13.60 21.42 42.09
N PRO A 762 13.77 22.54 42.84
CA PRO A 762 12.70 23.51 43.06
C PRO A 762 12.47 24.43 41.85
N GLU A 763 13.47 24.64 40.98
CA GLU A 763 13.41 25.51 39.80
C GLU A 763 13.10 24.69 38.54
N GLY A 764 11.84 24.27 38.39
CA GLY A 764 11.37 23.44 37.28
C GLY A 764 11.22 24.14 35.92
N ASN A 765 12.08 25.12 35.62
CA ASN A 765 12.07 25.90 34.37
C ASN A 765 13.38 25.77 33.59
N GLU A 766 14.40 25.10 34.13
CA GLU A 766 15.72 24.94 33.54
C GLU A 766 16.04 23.47 33.26
N ALA A 767 17.07 23.19 32.45
CA ALA A 767 17.29 21.92 31.76
C ALA A 767 17.44 20.65 32.64
N PHE A 768 17.42 20.76 33.97
CA PHE A 768 17.43 19.63 34.91
C PHE A 768 16.20 19.59 35.84
N GLY A 769 15.13 20.34 35.51
CA GLY A 769 13.84 20.34 36.20
C GLY A 769 12.68 20.54 35.23
#